data_AF-A0A850GF76-F1
#
_entry.id   AF-A0A850GF76-F1
#
_cell.length_a   1.000
_cell.length_b   1.000
_cell.length_c   1.000
_cell.angle_alpha   90.00
_cell.angle_beta   90.00
_cell.angle_gamma   90.00
#
_symmetry.space_group_name_H-M   'P 1'
#
loop_
_entity.id
_entity.type
_entity.pdbx_description
1 polymer ?
#
loop_
_entity_poly.entity_id
_entity_poly.type
_entity_poly.pdbx_seq_one_letter_code
_entity_poly.pdbx_strand_id
1 'polypeptide(L)'
;MATASTPSEIESMDAAAIERGLPEFAPATLAALIRRTNDEYWNENAPTIPDPLYDRIVEALRRVEPEHPVLDELGERTPEGEVIEADAITSIPPEERLGAPVRHARSMLSLDKCYGPEDLYSWAEKFEGDVLVMPKMDGVACSLRYDQDGKLVLAATRGNGSEGEDITVNALEVEDIPKQLERDGHGLKDLAIEVRGELFMRLSVFERFKEQYSNPRNLTAGAIKNKERGKTRAYSLSFYAYDLVNHELEHERDKFATLKAAGFVVEECDFVARDQLQAAYETWSQRRAKIDYEIDGVVYRAAEVGEQQRLGETGHHPRWSIAYKFQGDTGTTSLEDVLWSVSRTGTITPVALFKAIELSGAMIGRAGLFNLNHFEDLGLSKGATIEVTRRGGVIPYVERTVSPGPGAELFEIPKRCPACSSPAVRRKKRDGEFLYCSKPEACVSARLGELQHFAKVIDIQGFGPKVVAQAVDAGLLSSPADFYILRAEDLEELERLGRRSAQNLVDQVEAHKQVELATFLQALGIDHLGKQNAALLASEFRTLEAVRGLDRDALLEVKGIKDAIADALLAGLAARAELIDHLLEHVQVIDLPAKLEGEDEAAAVEGPLGGHSFLFTGTLEAFGRKQAQDKVEQNGGVAASGVNKELDYLVIGAGKGAKSSKQKKAEKLIEGGAKLKIITEGEFLEMIGEA
;
A
#
# COMPACT_ATOMS: atom_id res chain seq x y z
N MET A 1 13.05 -18.64 4.39
CA MET A 1 12.77 -17.73 3.24
C MET A 1 11.34 -18.00 2.81
N ALA A 2 10.50 -16.97 2.62
CA ALA A 2 9.15 -17.20 2.10
C ALA A 2 9.26 -17.99 0.79
N THR A 3 8.77 -19.22 0.80
CA THR A 3 8.78 -20.06 -0.39
C THR A 3 7.77 -19.48 -1.38
N ALA A 4 8.20 -19.34 -2.63
CA ALA A 4 7.28 -18.96 -3.69
C ALA A 4 6.21 -20.06 -3.78
N SER A 5 4.96 -19.68 -3.61
CA SER A 5 3.84 -20.62 -3.74
C SER A 5 3.81 -21.13 -5.17
N THR A 6 3.50 -22.41 -5.35
CA THR A 6 3.41 -22.98 -6.69
C THR A 6 2.25 -22.33 -7.46
N PRO A 7 2.30 -22.26 -8.80
CA PRO A 7 1.22 -21.67 -9.59
C PRO A 7 -0.16 -22.27 -9.28
N SER A 8 -0.23 -23.58 -9.05
CA SER A 8 -1.46 -24.28 -8.66
C SER A 8 -1.98 -23.87 -7.29
N GLU A 9 -1.11 -23.60 -6.31
CA GLU A 9 -1.51 -23.10 -5.00
C GLU A 9 -2.06 -21.67 -5.15
N ILE A 10 -1.37 -20.83 -5.92
CA ILE A 10 -1.76 -19.44 -6.16
C ILE A 10 -3.12 -19.35 -6.85
N GLU A 11 -3.41 -20.18 -7.85
CA GLU A 11 -4.73 -20.24 -8.50
C GLU A 11 -5.85 -20.70 -7.56
N SER A 12 -5.56 -21.63 -6.64
CA SER A 12 -6.56 -22.20 -5.73
C SER A 12 -6.84 -21.35 -4.47
N MET A 13 -6.03 -20.33 -4.21
CA MET A 13 -6.12 -19.52 -3.00
C MET A 13 -7.37 -18.62 -3.00
N ASP A 14 -8.19 -18.74 -1.96
CA ASP A 14 -9.31 -17.83 -1.72
C ASP A 14 -8.87 -16.53 -1.03
N ALA A 15 -9.73 -15.50 -1.04
CA ALA A 15 -9.44 -14.20 -0.43
C ALA A 15 -9.05 -14.31 1.06
N ALA A 16 -9.63 -15.25 1.80
CA ALA A 16 -9.32 -15.43 3.22
C ALA A 16 -7.95 -16.08 3.44
N ALA A 17 -7.53 -16.99 2.56
CA ALA A 17 -6.21 -17.59 2.54
C ALA A 17 -5.14 -16.57 2.16
N ILE A 18 -5.42 -15.75 1.15
CA ILE A 18 -4.55 -14.65 0.72
C ILE A 18 -4.38 -13.65 1.85
N GLU A 19 -5.46 -13.24 2.52
CA GLU A 19 -5.40 -12.28 3.61
C GLU A 19 -4.60 -12.81 4.82
N ARG A 20 -4.71 -14.11 5.12
CA ARG A 20 -3.91 -14.76 6.17
C ARG A 20 -2.43 -14.85 5.80
N GLY A 21 -2.12 -15.18 4.55
CA GLY A 21 -0.76 -15.38 4.04
C GLY A 21 -0.04 -14.10 3.62
N LEU A 22 -0.76 -12.99 3.45
CA LEU A 22 -0.24 -11.72 2.93
C LEU A 22 1.08 -11.24 3.58
N PRO A 23 1.27 -11.31 4.92
CA PRO A 23 2.52 -10.87 5.55
C PRO A 23 3.72 -11.79 5.28
N GLU A 24 3.47 -13.00 4.79
CA GLU A 24 4.43 -14.09 4.62
C GLU A 24 4.76 -14.38 3.15
N PHE A 25 3.93 -13.93 2.21
CA PHE A 25 4.17 -14.18 0.79
C PHE A 25 5.50 -13.59 0.31
N ALA A 26 6.24 -14.40 -0.44
CA ALA A 26 7.43 -13.97 -1.16
C ALA A 26 7.06 -12.93 -2.24
N PRO A 27 8.00 -12.07 -2.67
CA PRO A 27 7.73 -11.15 -3.78
C PRO A 27 7.18 -11.86 -5.03
N ALA A 28 7.71 -13.05 -5.36
CA ALA A 28 7.20 -13.87 -6.45
C ALA A 28 5.73 -14.30 -6.28
N THR A 29 5.33 -14.69 -5.06
CA THR A 29 3.92 -15.04 -4.75
C THR A 29 3.02 -13.81 -4.81
N LEU A 30 3.47 -12.67 -4.23
CA LEU A 30 2.73 -11.41 -4.28
C LEU A 30 2.55 -10.95 -5.74
N ALA A 31 3.61 -11.02 -6.54
CA ALA A 31 3.57 -10.68 -7.96
C ALA A 31 2.63 -11.60 -8.75
N ALA A 32 2.68 -12.91 -8.49
CA ALA A 32 1.77 -13.86 -9.13
C ALA A 32 0.31 -13.66 -8.69
N LEU A 33 0.04 -13.33 -7.43
CA LEU A 33 -1.29 -12.95 -6.95
C LEU A 33 -1.79 -11.64 -7.58
N ILE A 34 -0.90 -10.64 -7.76
CA ILE A 34 -1.22 -9.40 -8.48
C ILE A 34 -1.57 -9.72 -9.93
N ARG A 35 -0.75 -10.52 -10.63
CA ARG A 35 -1.03 -10.93 -12.02
C ARG A 35 -2.33 -11.72 -12.15
N ARG A 36 -2.57 -12.68 -11.25
CA ARG A 36 -3.82 -13.45 -11.20
C ARG A 36 -5.00 -12.52 -11.00
N THR A 37 -4.95 -11.64 -9.99
CA THR A 37 -6.05 -10.71 -9.71
C THR A 37 -6.27 -9.75 -10.88
N ASN A 38 -5.19 -9.28 -11.51
CA ASN A 38 -5.28 -8.45 -12.71
C ASN A 38 -5.92 -9.20 -13.86
N ASP A 39 -5.56 -10.47 -14.08
CA ASP A 39 -6.15 -11.30 -15.13
C ASP A 39 -7.65 -11.54 -14.86
N GLU A 40 -8.01 -11.95 -13.65
CA GLU A 40 -9.40 -12.16 -13.23
C GLU A 40 -10.24 -10.88 -13.33
N TYR A 41 -9.66 -9.74 -12.95
CA TYR A 41 -10.34 -8.44 -12.94
C TYR A 41 -10.47 -7.84 -14.34
N TRP A 42 -9.39 -7.81 -15.13
CA TRP A 42 -9.33 -7.08 -16.40
C TRP A 42 -9.62 -7.92 -17.65
N ASN A 43 -9.37 -9.24 -17.58
CA ASN A 43 -9.52 -10.15 -18.73
C ASN A 43 -10.72 -11.08 -18.54
N GLU A 44 -10.82 -11.75 -17.39
CA GLU A 44 -11.90 -12.71 -17.14
C GLU A 44 -13.21 -12.05 -16.67
N ASN A 45 -13.15 -10.81 -16.19
CA ASN A 45 -14.29 -10.09 -15.63
C ASN A 45 -14.96 -10.83 -14.45
N ALA A 46 -14.18 -11.60 -13.67
CA ALA A 46 -14.64 -12.43 -12.57
C ALA A 46 -13.64 -12.44 -11.39
N PRO A 47 -13.32 -11.27 -10.79
CA PRO A 47 -12.34 -11.18 -9.72
C PRO A 47 -12.76 -12.01 -8.51
N THR A 48 -11.90 -12.92 -8.07
CA THR A 48 -12.09 -13.73 -6.86
C THR A 48 -11.51 -13.06 -5.61
N ILE A 49 -10.68 -12.04 -5.82
CA ILE A 49 -9.99 -11.27 -4.79
C ILE A 49 -10.63 -9.87 -4.72
N PRO A 50 -11.15 -9.43 -3.56
CA PRO A 50 -11.71 -8.09 -3.42
C PRO A 50 -10.67 -6.98 -3.63
N ASP A 51 -11.04 -5.88 -4.30
CA ASP A 51 -10.20 -4.69 -4.54
C ASP A 51 -9.34 -4.24 -3.34
N PRO A 52 -9.85 -4.23 -2.09
CA PRO A 52 -9.07 -3.73 -0.95
C PRO A 52 -8.04 -4.75 -0.47
N LEU A 53 -8.28 -6.04 -0.70
CA LEU A 53 -7.28 -7.07 -0.50
C LEU A 53 -6.22 -6.97 -1.60
N TYR A 54 -6.63 -6.75 -2.85
CA TYR A 54 -5.71 -6.47 -3.95
C TYR A 54 -4.80 -5.26 -3.67
N ASP A 55 -5.36 -4.13 -3.24
CA ASP A 55 -4.61 -2.94 -2.83
C ASP A 55 -3.57 -3.28 -1.75
N ARG A 56 -3.93 -4.15 -0.79
CA ARG A 56 -3.00 -4.63 0.24
C ARG A 56 -1.93 -5.59 -0.29
N ILE A 57 -2.21 -6.39 -1.31
CA ILE A 57 -1.21 -7.23 -1.99
C ILE A 57 -0.20 -6.34 -2.72
N VAL A 58 -0.68 -5.34 -3.47
CA VAL A 58 0.16 -4.35 -4.16
C VAL A 58 1.03 -3.58 -3.17
N GLU A 59 0.44 -3.09 -2.09
CA GLU A 59 1.17 -2.38 -1.03
C GLU A 59 2.17 -3.29 -0.30
N ALA A 60 1.83 -4.57 -0.09
CA ALA A 60 2.76 -5.54 0.45
C ALA A 60 3.96 -5.75 -0.48
N LEU A 61 3.74 -5.85 -1.80
CA LEU A 61 4.83 -5.95 -2.77
C LEU A 61 5.68 -4.68 -2.80
N ARG A 62 5.07 -3.49 -2.87
CA ARG A 62 5.80 -2.20 -2.83
C ARG A 62 6.72 -2.08 -1.62
N ARG A 63 6.31 -2.63 -0.47
CA ARG A 63 7.11 -2.60 0.76
C ARG A 63 8.30 -3.55 0.75
N VAL A 64 8.21 -4.67 0.03
CA VAL A 64 9.28 -5.68 0.00
C VAL A 64 10.18 -5.54 -1.23
N GLU A 65 9.65 -5.09 -2.36
CA GLU A 65 10.37 -4.92 -3.62
C GLU A 65 9.71 -3.77 -4.44
N PRO A 66 10.04 -2.51 -4.12
CA PRO A 66 9.39 -1.34 -4.71
C PRO A 66 9.59 -1.16 -6.21
N GLU A 67 10.67 -1.72 -6.75
CA GLU A 67 11.02 -1.68 -8.19
C GLU A 67 10.63 -2.99 -8.91
N HIS A 68 9.79 -3.83 -8.30
CA HIS A 68 9.40 -5.09 -8.91
C HIS A 68 8.57 -4.83 -10.20
N PRO A 69 8.92 -5.40 -11.37
CA PRO A 69 8.29 -5.09 -12.66
C PRO A 69 6.76 -5.19 -12.68
N VAL A 70 6.18 -6.12 -11.91
CA VAL A 70 4.72 -6.28 -11.80
C VAL A 70 3.98 -5.03 -11.27
N LEU A 71 4.69 -4.12 -10.59
CA LEU A 71 4.13 -2.85 -10.12
C LEU A 71 3.92 -1.86 -11.28
N ASP A 72 4.64 -2.07 -12.38
CA ASP A 72 4.42 -1.39 -13.65
C ASP A 72 3.42 -2.14 -14.54
N GLU A 73 3.10 -3.40 -14.21
CA GLU A 73 2.05 -4.21 -14.84
C GLU A 73 0.66 -3.97 -14.21
N LEU A 74 0.51 -2.96 -13.33
CA LEU A 74 -0.75 -2.69 -12.63
C LEU A 74 -1.82 -2.17 -13.59
N GLY A 75 -2.78 -3.04 -13.89
CA GLY A 75 -3.88 -2.72 -14.79
C GLY A 75 -4.16 -3.91 -15.68
N GLU A 76 -4.83 -3.63 -16.79
CA GLU A 76 -5.12 -4.64 -17.79
C GLU A 76 -3.81 -5.15 -18.42
N ARG A 77 -3.68 -6.48 -18.52
CA ARG A 77 -2.48 -7.14 -19.06
C ARG A 77 -2.26 -6.63 -20.48
N THR A 78 -1.04 -6.20 -20.76
CA THR A 78 -0.71 -5.72 -22.09
C THR A 78 -0.87 -6.85 -23.11
N PRO A 79 -1.51 -6.61 -24.26
CA PRO A 79 -1.66 -7.64 -25.27
C PRO A 79 -0.28 -8.19 -25.71
N GLU A 80 -0.19 -9.49 -25.96
CA GLU A 80 1.05 -10.11 -26.43
C GLU A 80 1.30 -9.76 -27.91
N GLY A 81 2.47 -9.19 -28.24
CA GLY A 81 2.81 -8.84 -29.61
C GLY A 81 3.88 -7.75 -29.72
N GLU A 82 4.18 -7.35 -30.95
CA GLU A 82 4.99 -6.17 -31.22
C GLU A 82 4.21 -4.93 -30.82
N VAL A 83 4.77 -4.13 -29.90
CA VAL A 83 4.14 -2.90 -29.42
C VAL A 83 4.11 -1.88 -30.54
N ILE A 84 2.91 -1.44 -30.90
CA ILE A 84 2.73 -0.39 -31.89
C ILE A 84 2.88 0.95 -31.17
N GLU A 85 3.89 1.72 -31.55
CA GLU A 85 4.02 3.10 -31.10
C GLU A 85 2.84 3.92 -31.66
N ALA A 86 2.16 4.71 -30.80
CA ALA A 86 0.96 5.45 -31.20
C ALA A 86 1.19 6.38 -32.41
N ASP A 87 2.42 6.85 -32.62
CA ASP A 87 2.81 7.69 -33.76
C ASP A 87 2.96 6.90 -35.07
N ALA A 88 3.23 5.59 -35.01
CA ALA A 88 3.40 4.72 -36.17
C ALA A 88 2.06 4.13 -36.71
N ILE A 89 0.96 4.38 -36.00
CA ILE A 89 -0.31 3.66 -36.15
C ILE A 89 -1.05 3.94 -37.45
N THR A 90 -0.75 5.06 -38.10
CA THR A 90 -1.38 5.47 -39.38
C THR A 90 -0.93 4.60 -40.56
N SER A 91 0.14 3.81 -40.39
CA SER A 91 0.68 2.91 -41.41
C SER A 91 0.00 1.53 -41.45
N ILE A 92 -0.82 1.20 -40.43
CA ILE A 92 -1.48 -0.10 -40.28
C ILE A 92 -3.01 0.09 -40.22
N PRO A 93 -3.80 -0.59 -41.07
CA PRO A 93 -5.25 -0.51 -41.02
C PRO A 93 -5.80 -0.88 -39.62
N PRO A 94 -6.78 -0.15 -39.05
CA PRO A 94 -7.40 -0.48 -37.75
C PRO A 94 -7.84 -1.95 -37.64
N GLU A 95 -8.26 -2.51 -38.76
CA GLU A 95 -8.67 -3.88 -38.94
C GLU A 95 -7.65 -4.94 -38.54
N GLU A 96 -6.37 -4.64 -38.76
CA GLU A 96 -5.24 -5.56 -38.59
C GLU A 96 -4.59 -5.43 -37.22
N ARG A 97 -4.94 -4.38 -36.48
CA ARG A 97 -4.41 -4.06 -35.15
C ARG A 97 -5.42 -4.20 -34.02
N LEU A 98 -6.65 -4.62 -34.28
CA LEU A 98 -7.63 -4.89 -33.21
C LEU A 98 -7.05 -5.88 -32.19
N GLY A 99 -6.93 -5.44 -30.95
CA GLY A 99 -6.34 -6.23 -29.87
C GLY A 99 -4.80 -6.17 -29.77
N ALA A 100 -4.13 -5.37 -30.59
CA ALA A 100 -2.68 -5.20 -30.54
C ALA A 100 -2.26 -4.30 -29.37
N PRO A 101 -1.07 -4.52 -28.78
CA PRO A 101 -0.55 -3.63 -27.74
C PRO A 101 -0.13 -2.29 -28.34
N VAL A 102 -0.55 -1.20 -27.70
CA VAL A 102 -0.24 0.17 -28.12
C VAL A 102 0.37 0.95 -26.97
N ARG A 103 1.53 1.58 -27.21
CA ARG A 103 2.16 2.46 -26.22
C ARG A 103 1.46 3.82 -26.19
N HIS A 104 1.06 4.26 -25.01
CA HIS A 104 0.49 5.59 -24.80
C HIS A 104 1.59 6.66 -24.92
N ALA A 105 1.30 7.76 -25.61
CA ALA A 105 2.24 8.87 -25.77
C ALA A 105 2.56 9.57 -24.43
N ARG A 106 1.58 9.59 -23.51
CA ARG A 106 1.77 9.91 -22.10
C ARG A 106 1.11 8.83 -21.25
N SER A 107 1.71 8.46 -20.12
CA SER A 107 1.12 7.44 -19.25
C SER A 107 -0.29 7.83 -18.77
N MET A 108 -1.18 6.86 -18.70
CA MET A 108 -2.50 6.93 -18.08
C MET A 108 -2.40 6.46 -16.63
N LEU A 109 -2.02 7.39 -15.75
CA LEU A 109 -1.81 7.11 -14.33
C LEU A 109 -3.10 6.80 -13.58
N SER A 110 -2.97 6.12 -12.44
CA SER A 110 -4.07 5.92 -11.50
C SER A 110 -4.23 7.14 -10.57
N LEU A 111 -5.36 7.24 -9.87
CA LEU A 111 -5.58 8.30 -8.87
C LEU A 111 -5.12 7.87 -7.48
N ASP A 112 -4.61 8.81 -6.69
CA ASP A 112 -4.48 8.63 -5.24
C ASP A 112 -5.88 8.59 -4.59
N LYS A 113 -6.00 7.95 -3.44
CA LYS A 113 -7.30 7.69 -2.79
C LYS A 113 -7.33 8.34 -1.40
N CYS A 114 -8.42 9.03 -1.08
CA CYS A 114 -8.74 9.44 0.29
C CYS A 114 -10.02 8.77 0.80
N TYR A 115 -10.11 8.66 2.12
CA TYR A 115 -11.23 8.00 2.80
C TYR A 115 -11.89 8.90 3.86
N GLY A 116 -11.35 10.08 4.11
CA GLY A 116 -11.93 11.05 5.03
C GLY A 116 -11.79 12.49 4.50
N PRO A 117 -12.63 13.41 5.00
CA PRO A 117 -12.56 14.82 4.64
C PRO A 117 -11.20 15.45 4.99
N GLU A 118 -10.57 15.03 6.09
CA GLU A 118 -9.28 15.54 6.54
C GLU A 118 -8.16 15.37 5.50
N ASP A 119 -8.11 14.20 4.84
CA ASP A 119 -7.16 13.91 3.77
C ASP A 119 -7.41 14.82 2.56
N LEU A 120 -8.69 15.02 2.23
CA LEU A 120 -9.12 15.85 1.10
C LEU A 120 -8.76 17.33 1.32
N TYR A 121 -9.00 17.86 2.52
CA TYR A 121 -8.60 19.23 2.86
C TYR A 121 -7.08 19.39 2.90
N SER A 122 -6.35 18.43 3.48
CA SER A 122 -4.88 18.44 3.47
C SER A 122 -4.29 18.37 2.06
N TRP A 123 -4.94 17.67 1.15
CA TRP A 123 -4.57 17.68 -0.26
C TRP A 123 -4.81 19.06 -0.90
N ALA A 124 -5.95 19.70 -0.63
CA ALA A 124 -6.31 21.01 -1.19
C ALA A 124 -5.45 22.17 -0.64
N GLU A 125 -4.83 22.03 0.53
CA GLU A 125 -3.88 23.01 1.08
C GLU A 125 -2.57 23.11 0.28
N LYS A 126 -2.28 22.16 -0.61
CA LYS A 126 -1.02 22.11 -1.37
C LYS A 126 -0.99 23.07 -2.56
N PHE A 127 -2.13 23.63 -2.96
CA PHE A 127 -2.29 24.51 -4.13
C PHE A 127 -3.33 25.60 -3.89
N GLU A 128 -3.30 26.64 -4.71
CA GLU A 128 -4.25 27.75 -4.68
C GLU A 128 -5.28 27.65 -5.81
N GLY A 129 -6.44 28.29 -5.64
CA GLY A 129 -7.50 28.35 -6.65
C GLY A 129 -8.69 27.42 -6.42
N ASP A 130 -9.57 27.35 -7.41
CA ASP A 130 -10.78 26.50 -7.41
C ASP A 130 -10.41 25.01 -7.54
N VAL A 131 -11.36 24.16 -7.15
CA VAL A 131 -11.26 22.71 -7.32
C VAL A 131 -12.34 22.24 -8.29
N LEU A 132 -11.91 21.53 -9.31
CA LEU A 132 -12.80 20.78 -10.19
C LEU A 132 -13.24 19.50 -9.48
N VAL A 133 -14.55 19.26 -9.47
CA VAL A 133 -15.19 18.10 -8.85
C VAL A 133 -16.03 17.38 -9.91
N MET A 134 -15.81 16.10 -10.09
CA MET A 134 -16.52 15.26 -11.06
C MET A 134 -16.83 13.90 -10.43
N PRO A 135 -17.86 13.17 -10.90
CA PRO A 135 -18.08 11.82 -10.43
C PRO A 135 -16.86 10.95 -10.75
N LYS A 136 -16.64 9.89 -9.98
CA LYS A 136 -15.69 8.85 -10.36
C LYS A 136 -16.49 7.75 -11.08
N MET A 137 -16.55 7.84 -12.40
CA MET A 137 -17.28 6.87 -13.22
C MET A 137 -16.69 5.46 -13.08
N ASP A 138 -17.58 4.47 -12.98
CA ASP A 138 -17.21 3.07 -12.90
C ASP A 138 -17.28 2.41 -14.29
N GLY A 139 -16.27 2.69 -15.12
CA GLY A 139 -16.20 2.21 -16.50
C GLY A 139 -14.81 1.74 -16.91
N VAL A 140 -14.49 1.92 -18.19
CA VAL A 140 -13.20 1.58 -18.79
C VAL A 140 -12.57 2.83 -19.37
N ALA A 141 -11.46 3.28 -18.78
CA ALA A 141 -10.69 4.40 -19.31
C ALA A 141 -10.21 4.12 -20.74
N CYS A 142 -10.45 5.09 -21.61
CA CYS A 142 -10.16 5.03 -23.04
C CYS A 142 -9.43 6.29 -23.49
N SER A 143 -8.37 6.10 -24.27
CA SER A 143 -7.62 7.16 -24.93
C SER A 143 -7.97 7.18 -26.42
N LEU A 144 -8.33 8.36 -26.94
CA LEU A 144 -8.71 8.58 -28.33
C LEU A 144 -7.75 9.57 -28.97
N ARG A 145 -6.99 9.12 -29.97
CA ARG A 145 -6.05 9.96 -30.71
C ARG A 145 -6.60 10.35 -32.07
N TYR A 146 -6.56 11.65 -32.32
CA TYR A 146 -6.94 12.26 -33.58
C TYR A 146 -5.71 12.83 -34.27
N ASP A 147 -5.64 12.63 -35.59
CA ASP A 147 -4.54 13.16 -36.40
C ASP A 147 -4.65 14.67 -36.63
N GLN A 148 -3.67 15.21 -37.35
CA GLN A 148 -3.62 16.62 -37.71
C GLN A 148 -4.75 17.06 -38.64
N ASP A 149 -5.60 16.17 -39.15
CA ASP A 149 -6.81 16.49 -39.91
C ASP A 149 -8.07 16.34 -39.05
N GLY A 150 -7.95 15.88 -37.80
CA GLY A 150 -9.06 15.64 -36.88
C GLY A 150 -9.73 14.30 -37.04
N LYS A 151 -9.16 13.36 -37.79
CA LYS A 151 -9.72 12.03 -37.96
C LYS A 151 -9.28 11.13 -36.81
N LEU A 152 -10.20 10.32 -36.27
CA LEU A 152 -9.86 9.31 -35.27
C LEU A 152 -8.91 8.28 -35.89
N VAL A 153 -7.69 8.22 -35.37
CA VAL A 153 -6.66 7.28 -35.85
C VAL A 153 -6.35 6.18 -34.86
N LEU A 154 -6.64 6.36 -33.57
CA LEU A 154 -6.45 5.32 -32.56
C LEU A 154 -7.46 5.49 -31.43
N ALA A 155 -8.05 4.37 -30.99
CA ALA A 155 -8.63 4.25 -29.67
C ALA A 155 -7.93 3.13 -28.91
N ALA A 156 -7.50 3.38 -27.67
CA ALA A 156 -6.79 2.41 -26.85
C ALA A 156 -7.37 2.34 -25.42
N THR A 157 -7.42 1.14 -24.85
CA THR A 157 -7.71 0.96 -23.42
C THR A 157 -6.54 1.46 -22.57
N ARG A 158 -6.76 1.61 -21.26
CA ARG A 158 -5.67 1.99 -20.34
C ARG A 158 -4.55 0.96 -20.29
N GLY A 159 -4.87 -0.33 -20.30
CA GLY A 159 -3.90 -1.40 -20.00
C GLY A 159 -3.23 -1.20 -18.65
N ASN A 160 -1.90 -1.32 -18.63
CA ASN A 160 -1.06 -1.08 -17.46
C ASN A 160 -0.76 0.40 -17.18
N GLY A 161 -1.32 1.31 -17.98
CA GLY A 161 -1.12 2.75 -17.91
C GLY A 161 -0.04 3.26 -18.86
N SER A 162 1.00 2.48 -19.17
CA SER A 162 2.00 2.83 -20.19
C SER A 162 1.64 2.28 -21.57
N GLU A 163 1.00 1.11 -21.61
CA GLU A 163 0.61 0.39 -22.79
C GLU A 163 -0.82 -0.14 -22.62
N GLY A 164 -1.63 -0.06 -23.68
CA GLY A 164 -3.02 -0.47 -23.72
C GLY A 164 -3.34 -1.39 -24.90
N GLU A 165 -4.61 -1.75 -25.07
CA GLU A 165 -5.11 -2.55 -26.18
C GLU A 165 -5.79 -1.66 -27.23
N ASP A 166 -5.46 -1.85 -28.51
CA ASP A 166 -6.12 -1.15 -29.61
C ASP A 166 -7.56 -1.64 -29.80
N ILE A 167 -8.50 -0.71 -29.60
CA ILE A 167 -9.94 -0.92 -29.73
C ILE A 167 -10.53 0.00 -30.79
N THR A 168 -9.72 0.52 -31.73
CA THR A 168 -10.15 1.53 -32.72
C THR A 168 -11.38 1.10 -33.51
N VAL A 169 -11.42 -0.15 -33.98
CA VAL A 169 -12.54 -0.69 -34.75
C VAL A 169 -13.84 -0.68 -33.94
N ASN A 170 -13.77 -1.03 -32.66
CA ASN A 170 -14.92 -1.12 -31.77
C ASN A 170 -15.36 0.26 -31.26
N ALA A 171 -14.40 1.16 -31.01
CA ALA A 171 -14.66 2.55 -30.64
C ALA A 171 -15.43 3.31 -31.74
N LEU A 172 -15.19 2.99 -33.02
CA LEU A 172 -15.94 3.55 -34.16
C LEU A 172 -17.43 3.13 -34.18
N GLU A 173 -17.83 2.15 -33.38
CA GLU A 173 -19.22 1.73 -33.21
C GLU A 173 -19.94 2.43 -32.04
N VAL A 174 -19.20 3.16 -31.20
CA VAL A 174 -19.73 3.94 -30.07
C VAL A 174 -20.22 5.30 -30.61
N GLU A 175 -21.50 5.59 -30.42
CA GLU A 175 -22.15 6.79 -30.99
C GLU A 175 -21.59 8.10 -30.42
N ASP A 176 -21.24 8.10 -29.14
CA ASP A 176 -20.71 9.26 -28.43
C ASP A 176 -19.26 9.63 -28.83
N ILE A 177 -18.58 8.81 -29.64
CA ILE A 177 -17.20 9.04 -30.09
C ILE A 177 -17.21 9.70 -31.49
N PRO A 178 -16.80 10.97 -31.62
CA PRO A 178 -16.69 11.62 -32.92
C PRO A 178 -15.63 10.93 -33.78
N LYS A 179 -15.98 10.59 -35.03
CA LYS A 179 -15.02 9.99 -35.99
C LYS A 179 -14.12 11.03 -36.64
N GLN A 180 -14.62 12.26 -36.68
CA GLN A 180 -14.00 13.44 -37.24
C GLN A 180 -14.31 14.60 -36.29
N LEU A 181 -13.29 15.32 -35.83
CA LEU A 181 -13.44 16.46 -34.93
C LEU A 181 -13.84 17.73 -35.68
N GLU A 182 -14.65 18.55 -35.02
CA GLU A 182 -14.85 19.94 -35.38
C GLU A 182 -13.67 20.77 -34.83
N ARG A 183 -12.92 21.43 -35.71
CA ARG A 183 -11.62 22.05 -35.35
C ARG A 183 -11.59 23.57 -35.53
N ASP A 184 -12.44 24.09 -36.40
CA ASP A 184 -12.44 25.50 -36.73
C ASP A 184 -12.94 26.32 -35.54
N GLY A 185 -12.12 27.28 -35.09
CA GLY A 185 -12.50 28.21 -34.02
C GLY A 185 -12.28 27.71 -32.59
N HIS A 186 -11.63 26.55 -32.40
CA HIS A 186 -11.50 25.91 -31.08
C HIS A 186 -10.06 25.65 -30.61
N GLY A 187 -9.06 26.27 -31.25
CA GLY A 187 -7.64 26.10 -30.86
C GLY A 187 -7.04 24.72 -31.18
N LEU A 188 -7.81 23.80 -31.78
CA LEU A 188 -7.39 22.44 -32.12
C LEU A 188 -6.83 22.29 -33.55
N LYS A 189 -6.59 23.40 -34.24
CA LYS A 189 -6.17 23.42 -35.64
C LYS A 189 -4.72 22.96 -35.79
N ASP A 190 -4.46 22.10 -36.78
CA ASP A 190 -3.16 21.53 -37.14
C ASP A 190 -2.42 20.79 -35.99
N LEU A 191 -3.14 20.44 -34.92
CA LEU A 191 -2.64 19.68 -33.78
C LEU A 191 -3.16 18.24 -33.82
N ALA A 192 -2.27 17.27 -33.59
CA ALA A 192 -2.66 15.93 -33.20
C ALA A 192 -3.02 15.97 -31.71
N ILE A 193 -4.21 15.49 -31.37
CA ILE A 193 -4.74 15.58 -30.00
C ILE A 193 -5.09 14.21 -29.47
N GLU A 194 -4.97 14.07 -28.16
CA GLU A 194 -5.39 12.88 -27.43
C GLU A 194 -6.48 13.29 -26.44
N VAL A 195 -7.64 12.67 -26.56
CA VAL A 195 -8.79 12.86 -25.67
C VAL A 195 -8.92 11.64 -24.78
N ARG A 196 -8.98 11.85 -23.47
CA ARG A 196 -9.22 10.75 -22.51
C ARG A 196 -10.63 10.86 -21.96
N GLY A 197 -11.24 9.71 -21.75
CA GLY A 197 -12.57 9.60 -21.21
C GLY A 197 -12.85 8.21 -20.67
N GLU A 198 -14.08 8.02 -20.22
CA GLU A 198 -14.55 6.75 -19.69
C GLU A 198 -15.59 6.15 -20.65
N LEU A 199 -15.34 4.92 -21.10
CA LEU A 199 -16.37 4.08 -21.70
C LEU A 199 -17.20 3.44 -20.60
N PHE A 200 -18.51 3.45 -20.73
CA PHE A 200 -19.40 2.90 -19.73
C PHE A 200 -20.70 2.40 -20.36
N MET A 201 -21.44 1.62 -19.59
CA MET A 201 -22.78 1.18 -19.95
C MET A 201 -23.80 1.86 -19.06
N ARG A 202 -24.82 2.47 -19.68
CA ARG A 202 -25.93 3.04 -18.92
C ARG A 202 -26.69 1.95 -18.16
N LEU A 203 -27.16 2.25 -16.96
CA LEU A 203 -27.93 1.32 -16.13
C LEU A 203 -29.22 0.88 -16.83
N SER A 204 -29.91 1.80 -17.50
CA SER A 204 -31.09 1.54 -18.33
C SER A 204 -30.81 0.55 -19.47
N VAL A 205 -29.60 0.59 -20.03
CA VAL A 205 -29.12 -0.36 -21.04
C VAL A 205 -28.78 -1.70 -20.41
N PHE A 206 -28.09 -1.69 -19.27
CA PHE A 206 -27.64 -2.86 -18.54
C PHE A 206 -28.79 -3.73 -18.02
N GLU A 207 -29.97 -3.16 -17.76
CA GLU A 207 -31.15 -3.93 -17.33
C GLU A 207 -31.50 -5.08 -18.29
N ARG A 208 -31.14 -4.96 -19.58
CA ARG A 208 -31.30 -6.02 -20.59
C ARG A 208 -30.38 -7.23 -20.38
N PHE A 209 -29.31 -7.06 -19.62
CA PHE A 209 -28.20 -8.01 -19.46
C PHE A 209 -28.01 -8.50 -18.02
N LYS A 210 -28.80 -7.96 -17.08
CA LYS A 210 -28.68 -8.19 -15.63
C LYS A 210 -28.84 -9.65 -15.19
N GLU A 211 -29.54 -10.47 -15.98
CA GLU A 211 -29.66 -11.91 -15.71
C GLU A 211 -28.40 -12.69 -16.10
N GLN A 212 -27.52 -12.12 -16.92
CA GLN A 212 -26.33 -12.78 -17.49
C GLN A 212 -25.01 -12.24 -16.93
N TYR A 213 -25.00 -11.01 -16.43
CA TYR A 213 -23.80 -10.32 -15.99
C TYR A 213 -23.99 -9.65 -14.63
N SER A 214 -22.93 -9.65 -13.82
CA SER A 214 -22.96 -9.19 -12.43
C SER A 214 -22.90 -7.68 -12.27
N ASN A 215 -22.16 -6.98 -13.16
CA ASN A 215 -22.05 -5.52 -13.13
C ASN A 215 -21.88 -4.91 -14.55
N PRO A 216 -22.26 -3.63 -14.74
CA PRO A 216 -22.08 -2.88 -16.00
C PRO A 216 -20.63 -2.68 -16.45
N ARG A 217 -19.69 -2.47 -15.51
CA ARG A 217 -18.26 -2.22 -15.80
C ARG A 217 -17.63 -3.38 -16.58
N ASN A 218 -17.82 -4.60 -16.08
CA ASN A 218 -17.32 -5.85 -16.64
C ASN A 218 -17.90 -6.10 -18.03
N LEU A 219 -19.21 -5.85 -18.20
CA LEU A 219 -19.85 -5.98 -19.50
C LEU A 219 -19.31 -4.95 -20.50
N THR A 220 -19.04 -3.73 -20.05
CA THR A 220 -18.40 -2.68 -20.87
C THR A 220 -17.01 -3.12 -21.33
N ALA A 221 -16.17 -3.62 -20.42
CA ALA A 221 -14.82 -4.10 -20.72
C ALA A 221 -14.82 -5.25 -21.72
N GLY A 222 -15.70 -6.24 -21.55
CA GLY A 222 -15.85 -7.33 -22.51
C GLY A 222 -16.41 -6.87 -23.86
N ALA A 223 -17.38 -5.96 -23.87
CA ALA A 223 -18.05 -5.51 -25.08
C ALA A 223 -17.14 -4.64 -25.99
N ILE A 224 -16.29 -3.79 -25.41
CA ILE A 224 -15.38 -2.96 -26.19
C ILE A 224 -14.20 -3.73 -26.77
N LYS A 225 -13.81 -4.87 -26.18
CA LYS A 225 -12.74 -5.75 -26.67
C LYS A 225 -13.26 -6.90 -27.56
N ASN A 226 -14.47 -6.78 -28.08
CA ASN A 226 -15.06 -7.85 -28.87
C ASN A 226 -14.25 -8.08 -30.16
N LYS A 227 -13.82 -9.32 -30.38
CA LYS A 227 -13.04 -9.71 -31.58
C LYS A 227 -13.90 -9.79 -32.85
N GLU A 228 -15.21 -9.93 -32.70
CA GLU A 228 -16.14 -9.99 -33.82
C GLU A 228 -16.73 -8.61 -34.11
N ARG A 229 -16.46 -8.11 -35.33
CA ARG A 229 -16.92 -6.79 -35.78
C ARG A 229 -18.45 -6.68 -35.81
N GLY A 230 -18.96 -5.48 -35.54
CA GLY A 230 -20.39 -5.16 -35.53
C GLY A 230 -21.10 -5.57 -34.26
N LYS A 231 -20.46 -6.33 -33.36
CA LYS A 231 -21.09 -6.80 -32.12
C LYS A 231 -21.06 -5.76 -31.01
N THR A 232 -20.06 -4.88 -30.96
CA THR A 232 -19.97 -3.84 -29.92
C THR A 232 -21.18 -2.91 -29.96
N ARG A 233 -21.68 -2.58 -31.15
CA ARG A 233 -22.91 -1.78 -31.32
C ARG A 233 -24.13 -2.34 -30.57
N ALA A 234 -24.25 -3.65 -30.42
CA ALA A 234 -25.38 -4.29 -29.74
C ALA A 234 -25.42 -3.95 -28.23
N TYR A 235 -24.28 -3.61 -27.63
CA TYR A 235 -24.16 -3.27 -26.21
C TYR A 235 -24.48 -1.81 -25.92
N SER A 236 -24.61 -0.96 -26.94
CA SER A 236 -24.98 0.46 -26.80
C SER A 236 -24.12 1.19 -25.75
N LEU A 237 -22.80 1.01 -25.83
CA LEU A 237 -21.84 1.68 -24.93
C LEU A 237 -21.92 3.20 -25.09
N SER A 238 -21.61 3.92 -24.02
CA SER A 238 -21.51 5.38 -23.97
C SER A 238 -20.08 5.80 -23.65
N PHE A 239 -19.71 7.02 -24.02
CA PHE A 239 -18.39 7.59 -23.76
C PHE A 239 -18.50 9.04 -23.29
N TYR A 240 -17.91 9.36 -22.14
CA TYR A 240 -17.77 10.74 -21.67
C TYR A 240 -16.29 11.15 -21.59
N ALA A 241 -15.95 12.27 -22.22
CA ALA A 241 -14.61 12.83 -22.19
C ALA A 241 -14.37 13.62 -20.88
N TYR A 242 -13.18 13.47 -20.29
CA TYR A 242 -12.77 14.17 -19.06
C TYR A 242 -11.35 14.75 -19.12
N ASP A 243 -10.58 14.49 -20.18
CA ASP A 243 -9.24 15.08 -20.34
C ASP A 243 -8.89 15.36 -21.80
N LEU A 244 -7.98 16.31 -21.98
CA LEU A 244 -7.39 16.67 -23.27
C LEU A 244 -5.88 16.80 -23.09
N VAL A 245 -5.13 15.99 -23.82
CA VAL A 245 -3.68 15.88 -23.76
C VAL A 245 -3.05 16.52 -25.00
N ASN A 246 -1.83 17.04 -24.84
CA ASN A 246 -1.07 17.76 -25.87
C ASN A 246 -1.75 19.03 -26.40
N HIS A 247 -2.51 19.69 -25.53
CA HIS A 247 -3.07 21.01 -25.77
C HIS A 247 -2.80 21.91 -24.56
N GLU A 248 -2.12 23.04 -24.77
CA GLU A 248 -1.81 23.99 -23.71
C GLU A 248 -3.07 24.77 -23.35
N LEU A 249 -3.53 24.61 -22.11
CA LEU A 249 -4.68 25.29 -21.53
C LEU A 249 -4.29 25.87 -20.18
N GLU A 250 -4.90 26.98 -19.81
CA GLU A 250 -4.64 27.64 -18.53
C GLU A 250 -5.51 27.05 -17.41
N HIS A 251 -6.75 26.68 -17.72
CA HIS A 251 -7.73 26.23 -16.73
C HIS A 251 -8.54 25.01 -17.20
N GLU A 252 -8.93 24.14 -16.27
CA GLU A 252 -9.80 22.98 -16.54
C GLU A 252 -11.16 23.37 -17.16
N ARG A 253 -11.65 24.59 -16.91
CA ARG A 253 -12.88 25.10 -17.54
C ARG A 253 -12.75 25.17 -19.06
N ASP A 254 -11.61 25.67 -19.53
CA ASP A 254 -11.32 25.80 -20.94
C ASP A 254 -11.19 24.41 -21.58
N LYS A 255 -10.65 23.44 -20.83
CA LYS A 255 -10.56 22.04 -21.27
C LYS A 255 -11.92 21.44 -21.59
N PHE A 256 -12.87 21.50 -20.63
CA PHE A 256 -14.22 20.96 -20.84
C PHE A 256 -15.00 21.75 -21.89
N ALA A 257 -14.76 23.07 -22.02
CA ALA A 257 -15.35 23.88 -23.08
C ALA A 257 -14.84 23.47 -24.47
N THR A 258 -13.53 23.26 -24.61
CA THR A 258 -12.89 22.80 -25.85
C THR A 258 -13.36 21.40 -26.25
N LEU A 259 -13.45 20.47 -25.29
CA LEU A 259 -13.96 19.12 -25.55
C LEU A 259 -15.41 19.14 -26.05
N LYS A 260 -16.30 19.92 -25.41
CA LYS A 260 -17.68 20.11 -25.88
C LYS A 260 -17.73 20.69 -27.28
N ALA A 261 -16.93 21.71 -27.55
CA ALA A 261 -16.87 22.37 -28.85
C ALA A 261 -16.33 21.44 -29.95
N ALA A 262 -15.46 20.50 -29.60
CA ALA A 262 -14.95 19.48 -30.52
C ALA A 262 -15.96 18.34 -30.81
N GLY A 263 -17.16 18.39 -30.22
CA GLY A 263 -18.24 17.44 -30.46
C GLY A 263 -18.36 16.31 -29.45
N PHE A 264 -17.61 16.34 -28.34
CA PHE A 264 -17.73 15.32 -27.29
C PHE A 264 -18.87 15.59 -26.33
N VAL A 265 -19.50 14.51 -25.86
CA VAL A 265 -20.20 14.54 -24.59
C VAL A 265 -19.13 14.48 -23.49
N VAL A 266 -19.12 15.46 -22.59
CA VAL A 266 -18.14 15.53 -21.50
C VAL A 266 -18.77 15.09 -20.19
N GLU A 267 -17.93 14.60 -19.29
CA GLU A 267 -18.34 14.24 -17.94
C GLU A 267 -18.92 15.46 -17.20
N GLU A 268 -19.97 15.24 -16.42
CA GLU A 268 -20.54 16.29 -15.59
C GLU A 268 -19.52 16.73 -14.53
N CYS A 269 -19.34 18.03 -14.37
CA CYS A 269 -18.38 18.56 -13.40
C CYS A 269 -18.86 19.88 -12.80
N ASP A 270 -18.41 20.13 -11.57
CA ASP A 270 -18.60 21.35 -10.81
C ASP A 270 -17.24 21.98 -10.50
N PHE A 271 -17.23 23.29 -10.30
CA PHE A 271 -16.07 24.00 -9.79
C PHE A 271 -16.44 24.67 -8.49
N VAL A 272 -15.74 24.31 -7.42
CA VAL A 272 -16.07 24.72 -6.07
C VAL A 272 -14.85 25.31 -5.37
N ALA A 273 -15.10 26.17 -4.38
CA ALA A 273 -14.07 26.66 -3.50
C ALA A 273 -13.54 25.53 -2.59
N ARG A 274 -12.29 25.65 -2.11
CA ARG A 274 -11.61 24.64 -1.27
C ARG A 274 -12.33 24.34 0.05
N ASP A 275 -13.18 25.22 0.56
CA ASP A 275 -13.99 24.98 1.76
C ASP A 275 -15.28 24.18 1.48
N GLN A 276 -15.69 24.06 0.22
CA GLN A 276 -16.92 23.40 -0.22
C GLN A 276 -16.73 21.95 -0.66
N LEU A 277 -15.53 21.37 -0.53
CA LEU A 277 -15.19 20.04 -1.05
C LEU A 277 -16.08 18.93 -0.51
N GLN A 278 -16.36 18.95 0.80
CA GLN A 278 -17.22 17.97 1.45
C GLN A 278 -18.69 18.11 1.02
N ALA A 279 -19.18 19.34 0.84
CA ALA A 279 -20.54 19.57 0.35
C ALA A 279 -20.71 19.07 -1.10
N ALA A 280 -19.67 19.21 -1.93
CA ALA A 280 -19.64 18.66 -3.27
C ALA A 280 -19.68 17.12 -3.26
N TYR A 281 -18.92 16.47 -2.36
CA TYR A 281 -18.98 15.01 -2.16
C TYR A 281 -20.40 14.54 -1.84
N GLU A 282 -21.05 15.19 -0.88
CA GLU A 282 -22.42 14.86 -0.44
C GLU A 282 -23.44 15.02 -1.58
N THR A 283 -23.28 16.06 -2.40
CA THR A 283 -24.13 16.31 -3.57
C THR A 283 -24.03 15.17 -4.57
N TRP A 284 -22.81 14.72 -4.89
CA TRP A 284 -22.57 13.60 -5.80
C TRP A 284 -23.05 12.26 -5.21
N SER A 285 -22.82 12.04 -3.93
CA SER A 285 -23.32 10.86 -3.20
C SER A 285 -24.84 10.74 -3.29
N GLN A 286 -25.58 11.83 -3.09
CA GLN A 286 -27.05 11.85 -3.22
C GLN A 286 -27.52 11.69 -4.67
N ARG A 287 -26.75 12.17 -5.65
CA ARG A 287 -27.05 12.03 -7.08
C ARG A 287 -26.84 10.61 -7.58
N ARG A 288 -26.02 9.78 -6.92
CA ARG A 288 -25.73 8.39 -7.29
C ARG A 288 -26.99 7.57 -7.63
N ALA A 289 -28.07 7.73 -6.86
CA ALA A 289 -29.32 6.99 -7.06
C ALA A 289 -30.18 7.52 -8.23
N LYS A 290 -29.80 8.63 -8.87
CA LYS A 290 -30.58 9.33 -9.90
C LYS A 290 -29.90 9.33 -11.27
N ILE A 291 -28.59 9.06 -11.32
CA ILE A 291 -27.83 9.01 -12.57
C ILE A 291 -27.95 7.62 -13.20
N ASP A 292 -27.89 7.58 -14.52
CA ASP A 292 -28.10 6.35 -15.31
C ASP A 292 -26.77 5.61 -15.59
N TYR A 293 -25.78 5.74 -14.70
CA TYR A 293 -24.48 5.08 -14.79
C TYR A 293 -23.89 4.89 -13.39
N GLU A 294 -22.98 3.92 -13.23
CA GLU A 294 -22.34 3.65 -11.94
C GLU A 294 -21.21 4.63 -11.65
N ILE A 295 -21.11 5.01 -10.38
CA ILE A 295 -20.02 5.80 -9.82
C ILE A 295 -19.55 5.16 -8.53
N ASP A 296 -18.23 5.11 -8.31
CA ASP A 296 -17.60 4.51 -7.13
C ASP A 296 -16.97 5.56 -6.18
N GLY A 297 -17.10 6.84 -6.52
CA GLY A 297 -16.65 7.97 -5.71
C GLY A 297 -16.79 9.30 -6.42
N VAL A 298 -15.95 10.25 -6.00
CA VAL A 298 -15.83 11.59 -6.56
C VAL A 298 -14.36 11.89 -6.81
N VAL A 299 -14.02 12.45 -7.97
CA VAL A 299 -12.67 12.89 -8.32
C VAL A 299 -12.56 14.39 -8.13
N TYR A 300 -11.46 14.80 -7.51
CA TYR A 300 -11.08 16.19 -7.31
C TYR A 300 -9.81 16.49 -8.09
N ARG A 301 -9.74 17.65 -8.73
CA ARG A 301 -8.56 18.16 -9.47
C ARG A 301 -8.33 19.62 -9.14
N ALA A 302 -7.08 20.04 -9.01
CA ALA A 302 -6.73 21.47 -9.00
C ALA A 302 -7.19 22.08 -10.35
N ALA A 303 -7.98 23.15 -10.31
CA ALA A 303 -8.59 23.68 -11.54
C ALA A 303 -7.62 24.47 -12.43
N GLU A 304 -6.58 25.06 -11.83
CA GLU A 304 -5.51 25.80 -12.51
C GLU A 304 -4.43 24.84 -13.04
N VAL A 305 -4.18 24.87 -14.35
CA VAL A 305 -3.18 23.97 -14.98
C VAL A 305 -1.76 24.30 -14.51
N GLY A 306 -1.47 25.57 -14.22
CA GLY A 306 -0.18 25.97 -13.64
C GLY A 306 0.11 25.30 -12.30
N GLU A 307 -0.92 25.11 -11.46
CA GLU A 307 -0.77 24.40 -10.19
C GLU A 307 -0.62 22.89 -10.39
N GLN A 308 -1.28 22.31 -11.41
CA GLN A 308 -1.08 20.92 -11.80
C GLN A 308 0.39 20.65 -12.19
N GLN A 309 0.96 21.53 -13.02
CA GLN A 309 2.37 21.46 -13.43
C GLN A 309 3.33 21.61 -12.24
N ARG A 310 3.06 22.56 -11.33
CA ARG A 310 3.87 22.80 -10.13
C ARG A 310 3.86 21.62 -9.16
N LEU A 311 2.69 21.00 -8.95
CA LEU A 311 2.56 19.84 -8.09
C LEU A 311 3.18 18.58 -8.71
N GLY A 312 3.07 18.45 -10.04
CA GLY A 312 3.59 17.31 -10.80
C GLY A 312 2.90 15.99 -10.46
N GLU A 313 3.60 14.90 -10.74
CA GLU A 313 3.10 13.53 -10.58
C GLU A 313 4.15 12.63 -9.92
N THR A 314 3.68 11.50 -9.39
CA THR A 314 4.54 10.38 -9.00
C THR A 314 4.55 9.36 -10.13
N GLY A 315 5.37 8.32 -10.05
CA GLY A 315 5.32 7.21 -11.03
C GLY A 315 3.97 6.49 -11.11
N HIS A 316 3.05 6.72 -10.16
CA HIS A 316 1.77 6.03 -10.09
C HIS A 316 0.54 6.94 -10.23
N HIS A 317 0.60 8.18 -9.72
CA HIS A 317 -0.54 9.08 -9.64
C HIS A 317 -0.15 10.57 -9.73
N PRO A 318 -1.01 11.43 -10.32
CA PRO A 318 -0.84 12.88 -10.30
C PRO A 318 -1.06 13.42 -8.89
N ARG A 319 -0.22 14.37 -8.44
CA ARG A 319 -0.36 14.97 -7.09
C ARG A 319 -1.48 16.02 -7.04
N TRP A 320 -1.90 16.49 -8.21
CA TRP A 320 -2.95 17.48 -8.40
C TRP A 320 -4.34 16.88 -8.61
N SER A 321 -4.51 15.55 -8.45
CA SER A 321 -5.81 14.90 -8.47
C SER A 321 -5.93 13.81 -7.41
N ILE A 322 -7.10 13.69 -6.79
CA ILE A 322 -7.39 12.69 -5.76
C ILE A 322 -8.82 12.15 -5.91
N ALA A 323 -9.01 10.88 -5.62
CA ALA A 323 -10.31 10.23 -5.60
C ALA A 323 -10.81 10.02 -4.18
N TYR A 324 -11.96 10.59 -3.85
CA TYR A 324 -12.69 10.28 -2.62
C TYR A 324 -13.70 9.17 -2.92
N LYS A 325 -13.36 7.93 -2.57
CA LYS A 325 -14.25 6.78 -2.75
C LYS A 325 -15.45 6.86 -1.80
N PHE A 326 -16.61 6.39 -2.26
CA PHE A 326 -17.73 6.20 -1.34
C PHE A 326 -17.34 5.22 -0.23
N GLN A 327 -17.61 5.59 1.02
CA GLN A 327 -17.44 4.65 2.13
C GLN A 327 -18.37 3.45 1.90
N GLY A 328 -17.87 2.24 2.17
CA GLY A 328 -18.58 1.00 1.93
C GLY A 328 -19.93 0.93 2.64
N ASP A 329 -20.77 -0.03 2.26
CA ASP A 329 -22.12 -0.13 2.79
C ASP A 329 -22.10 -0.12 4.33
N THR A 330 -22.92 0.76 4.88
CA THR A 330 -23.18 0.85 6.32
C THR A 330 -24.50 0.16 6.61
N GLY A 331 -24.52 -0.67 7.65
CA GLY A 331 -25.74 -1.31 8.11
C GLY A 331 -25.82 -1.32 9.62
N THR A 332 -27.04 -1.46 10.14
CA THR A 332 -27.27 -1.55 11.57
C THR A 332 -27.60 -3.00 11.97
N THR A 333 -26.99 -3.46 13.06
CA THR A 333 -27.21 -4.81 13.59
C THR A 333 -27.21 -4.82 15.11
N SER A 334 -27.62 -5.92 15.72
CA SER A 334 -27.68 -6.06 17.18
C SER A 334 -26.38 -6.67 17.71
N LEU A 335 -25.77 -6.00 18.69
CA LEU A 335 -24.60 -6.47 19.41
C LEU A 335 -24.98 -7.62 20.34
N GLU A 336 -24.31 -8.75 20.21
CA GLU A 336 -24.56 -9.96 21.00
C GLU A 336 -23.65 -10.02 22.23
N ASP A 337 -22.35 -9.74 22.04
CA ASP A 337 -21.35 -9.80 23.11
C ASP A 337 -20.06 -9.03 22.76
N VAL A 338 -19.16 -8.89 23.74
CA VAL A 338 -17.79 -8.40 23.54
C VAL A 338 -16.79 -9.42 24.07
N LEU A 339 -15.97 -9.96 23.16
CA LEU A 339 -14.87 -10.87 23.50
C LEU A 339 -13.58 -10.09 23.75
N TRP A 340 -12.88 -10.43 24.83
CA TRP A 340 -11.56 -9.88 25.15
C TRP A 340 -10.46 -10.87 24.74
N SER A 341 -9.78 -10.58 23.63
CA SER A 341 -8.74 -11.45 23.06
C SER A 341 -7.36 -11.06 23.56
N VAL A 342 -6.55 -12.04 23.99
CA VAL A 342 -5.19 -11.81 24.50
C VAL A 342 -4.16 -12.15 23.40
N SER A 343 -3.31 -11.20 23.05
CA SER A 343 -2.24 -11.36 22.06
C SER A 343 -0.97 -11.98 22.66
N ARG A 344 0.00 -12.33 21.80
CA ARG A 344 1.33 -12.83 22.23
C ARG A 344 2.06 -11.88 23.17
N THR A 345 1.93 -10.57 22.95
CA THR A 345 2.58 -9.52 23.76
C THR A 345 1.80 -9.23 25.04
N GLY A 346 0.75 -10.00 25.33
CA GLY A 346 -0.15 -9.79 26.45
C GLY A 346 -1.15 -8.65 26.25
N THR A 347 -1.22 -8.03 25.07
CA THR A 347 -2.22 -7.00 24.78
C THR A 347 -3.61 -7.64 24.78
N ILE A 348 -4.57 -7.04 25.48
CA ILE A 348 -5.95 -7.53 25.56
C ILE A 348 -6.83 -6.59 24.74
N THR A 349 -7.35 -7.08 23.62
CA THR A 349 -8.11 -6.29 22.64
C THR A 349 -9.59 -6.69 22.67
N PRO A 350 -10.53 -5.71 22.76
CA PRO A 350 -11.96 -5.98 22.67
C PRO A 350 -12.39 -6.25 21.22
N VAL A 351 -13.27 -7.23 21.05
CA VAL A 351 -13.85 -7.65 19.76
C VAL A 351 -15.36 -7.71 19.92
N ALA A 352 -16.09 -6.92 19.12
CA ALA A 352 -17.54 -6.97 19.07
C ALA A 352 -18.01 -8.24 18.35
N LEU A 353 -18.96 -8.94 18.96
CA LEU A 353 -19.73 -10.03 18.35
C LEU A 353 -21.15 -9.53 18.15
N PHE A 354 -21.67 -9.64 16.93
CA PHE A 354 -22.99 -9.12 16.58
C PHE A 354 -23.69 -10.03 15.60
N LYS A 355 -25.02 -9.90 15.54
CA LYS A 355 -25.84 -10.65 14.61
C LYS A 355 -25.35 -10.41 13.18
N ALA A 356 -25.13 -11.49 12.44
CA ALA A 356 -24.51 -11.39 11.13
C ALA A 356 -25.34 -10.51 10.17
N ILE A 357 -24.67 -9.60 9.48
CA ILE A 357 -25.25 -8.66 8.52
C ILE A 357 -24.48 -8.72 7.19
N GLU A 358 -25.21 -8.60 6.08
CA GLU A 358 -24.61 -8.53 4.75
C GLU A 358 -24.24 -7.09 4.42
N LEU A 359 -22.94 -6.82 4.22
CA LEU A 359 -22.43 -5.52 3.75
C LEU A 359 -21.53 -5.76 2.54
N SER A 360 -21.86 -5.10 1.43
CA SER A 360 -21.10 -5.22 0.18
C SER A 360 -20.88 -6.69 -0.24
N GLY A 361 -21.95 -7.50 -0.18
CA GLY A 361 -21.97 -8.91 -0.59
C GLY A 361 -21.25 -9.90 0.35
N ALA A 362 -20.81 -9.47 1.54
CA ALA A 362 -20.20 -10.37 2.52
C ALA A 362 -20.95 -10.36 3.87
N MET A 363 -21.15 -11.55 4.43
CA MET A 363 -21.73 -11.72 5.77
C MET A 363 -20.67 -11.49 6.85
N ILE A 364 -20.88 -10.47 7.68
CA ILE A 364 -19.99 -10.08 8.77
C ILE A 364 -20.70 -10.23 10.12
N GLY A 365 -20.01 -10.77 11.13
CA GLY A 365 -20.56 -10.96 12.49
C GLY A 365 -19.59 -10.63 13.63
N ARG A 366 -18.42 -10.07 13.28
CA ARG A 366 -17.38 -9.70 14.23
C ARG A 366 -16.61 -8.48 13.74
N ALA A 367 -16.20 -7.60 14.66
CA ALA A 367 -15.35 -6.45 14.37
C ALA A 367 -14.41 -6.17 15.54
N GLY A 368 -13.16 -5.80 15.25
CA GLY A 368 -12.24 -5.32 16.28
C GLY A 368 -12.68 -3.95 16.79
N LEU A 369 -12.49 -3.71 18.08
CA LEU A 369 -12.76 -2.41 18.72
C LEU A 369 -11.47 -1.64 19.03
N PHE A 370 -10.32 -2.12 18.54
CA PHE A 370 -9.01 -1.47 18.52
C PHE A 370 -8.40 -1.19 19.90
N ASN A 371 -8.87 -0.16 20.61
CA ASN A 371 -8.30 0.32 21.87
C ASN A 371 -9.39 0.61 22.91
N LEU A 372 -8.98 0.90 24.16
CA LEU A 372 -9.93 1.14 25.25
C LEU A 372 -10.71 2.43 25.08
N ASN A 373 -10.11 3.47 24.47
CA ASN A 373 -10.81 4.73 24.21
C ASN A 373 -11.99 4.51 23.27
N HIS A 374 -11.77 3.85 22.13
CA HIS A 374 -12.84 3.53 21.17
C HIS A 374 -13.91 2.65 21.79
N PHE A 375 -13.52 1.65 22.59
CA PHE A 375 -14.47 0.80 23.32
C PHE A 375 -15.35 1.60 24.31
N GLU A 376 -14.75 2.49 25.09
CA GLU A 376 -15.46 3.33 26.07
C GLU A 376 -16.35 4.36 25.36
N ASP A 377 -15.87 5.00 24.29
CA ASP A 377 -16.59 6.00 23.50
C ASP A 377 -17.85 5.41 22.84
N LEU A 378 -17.80 4.14 22.43
CA LEU A 378 -18.95 3.46 21.83
C LEU A 378 -20.08 3.18 22.83
N GLY A 379 -19.83 3.12 24.14
CA GLY A 379 -20.89 2.90 25.14
C GLY A 379 -21.69 1.61 24.91
N LEU A 380 -21.01 0.50 24.68
CA LEU A 380 -21.63 -0.76 24.27
C LEU A 380 -22.40 -1.45 25.42
N SER A 381 -23.62 -1.90 25.14
CA SER A 381 -24.44 -2.74 26.03
C SER A 381 -25.00 -3.94 25.27
N LYS A 382 -25.28 -5.04 25.97
CA LYS A 382 -25.78 -6.26 25.33
C LYS A 382 -27.12 -6.01 24.64
N GLY A 383 -27.24 -6.41 23.38
CA GLY A 383 -28.42 -6.17 22.55
C GLY A 383 -28.51 -4.76 21.97
N ALA A 384 -27.50 -3.90 22.17
CA ALA A 384 -27.45 -2.57 21.56
C ALA A 384 -27.52 -2.65 20.03
N THR A 385 -28.17 -1.68 19.42
CA THR A 385 -28.12 -1.51 17.97
C THR A 385 -26.84 -0.75 17.66
N ILE A 386 -25.95 -1.36 16.89
CA ILE A 386 -24.69 -0.77 16.45
C ILE A 386 -24.70 -0.53 14.95
N GLU A 387 -24.03 0.52 14.52
CA GLU A 387 -23.78 0.81 13.11
C GLU A 387 -22.41 0.24 12.73
N VAL A 388 -22.40 -0.62 11.72
CA VAL A 388 -21.21 -1.31 11.24
C VAL A 388 -20.99 -0.93 9.79
N THR A 389 -19.77 -0.55 9.47
CA THR A 389 -19.34 -0.23 8.12
C THR A 389 -18.25 -1.19 7.69
N ARG A 390 -18.28 -1.58 6.43
CA ARG A 390 -17.17 -2.31 5.83
C ARG A 390 -16.18 -1.30 5.23
N ARG A 391 -15.28 -0.78 6.06
CA ARG A 391 -14.33 0.27 5.67
C ARG A 391 -13.42 -0.24 4.56
N GLY A 392 -13.31 0.57 3.52
CA GLY A 392 -12.66 0.21 2.27
C GLY A 392 -13.07 -1.18 1.81
N GLY A 393 -14.36 -1.55 1.88
CA GLY A 393 -14.90 -2.79 1.32
C GLY A 393 -14.40 -4.12 1.91
N VAL A 394 -13.59 -4.15 2.98
CA VAL A 394 -13.10 -5.41 3.60
C VAL A 394 -13.23 -5.44 5.12
N ILE A 395 -12.78 -4.40 5.84
CA ILE A 395 -12.61 -4.49 7.30
C ILE A 395 -13.90 -4.05 8.00
N PRO A 396 -14.57 -4.93 8.77
CA PRO A 396 -15.72 -4.53 9.58
C PRO A 396 -15.28 -3.56 10.68
N TYR A 397 -15.96 -2.43 10.78
CA TYR A 397 -15.70 -1.40 11.76
C TYR A 397 -17.01 -0.99 12.44
N VAL A 398 -17.02 -0.93 13.78
CA VAL A 398 -18.16 -0.39 14.53
C VAL A 398 -18.01 1.12 14.62
N GLU A 399 -18.85 1.84 13.87
CA GLU A 399 -18.81 3.30 13.79
C GLU A 399 -19.34 3.94 15.07
N ARG A 400 -20.52 3.50 15.52
CA ARG A 400 -21.21 4.04 16.68
C ARG A 400 -22.27 3.11 17.22
N THR A 401 -22.68 3.35 18.46
CA THR A 401 -23.92 2.80 19.01
C THR A 401 -25.10 3.68 18.58
N VAL A 402 -26.08 3.08 17.91
CA VAL A 402 -27.31 3.74 17.45
C VAL A 402 -28.32 3.82 18.59
N SER A 403 -28.48 2.74 19.35
CA SER A 403 -29.36 2.69 20.51
C SER A 403 -28.84 1.70 21.54
N PRO A 404 -28.97 1.97 22.85
CA PRO A 404 -28.57 1.02 23.89
C PRO A 404 -29.45 -0.24 23.86
N GLY A 405 -28.92 -1.32 24.41
CA GLY A 405 -29.64 -2.58 24.54
C GLY A 405 -30.66 -2.57 25.68
N PRO A 406 -31.59 -3.56 25.72
CA PRO A 406 -32.55 -3.69 26.81
C PRO A 406 -31.86 -3.89 28.16
N GLY A 407 -32.18 -3.07 29.16
CA GLY A 407 -31.55 -3.13 30.49
C GLY A 407 -30.21 -2.38 30.59
N ALA A 408 -29.67 -1.88 29.48
CA ALA A 408 -28.59 -0.89 29.32
C ALA A 408 -27.40 -0.95 30.31
N GLU A 409 -27.03 -2.13 30.80
CA GLU A 409 -25.78 -2.33 31.52
C GLU A 409 -24.63 -2.36 30.51
N LEU A 410 -23.65 -1.48 30.68
CA LEU A 410 -22.50 -1.37 29.79
C LEU A 410 -21.55 -2.56 30.00
N PHE A 411 -20.89 -2.99 28.93
CA PHE A 411 -19.83 -3.99 29.05
C PHE A 411 -18.66 -3.43 29.87
N GLU A 412 -18.28 -4.15 30.92
CA GLU A 412 -17.15 -3.76 31.77
C GLU A 412 -15.80 -4.15 31.16
N ILE A 413 -14.79 -3.30 31.40
CA ILE A 413 -13.40 -3.63 31.07
C ILE A 413 -12.88 -4.65 32.09
N PRO A 414 -12.33 -5.79 31.65
CA PRO A 414 -11.94 -6.86 32.55
C PRO A 414 -10.77 -6.42 33.42
N LYS A 415 -10.91 -6.62 34.74
CA LYS A 415 -9.85 -6.35 35.73
C LYS A 415 -8.79 -7.45 35.77
N ARG A 416 -9.05 -8.58 35.11
CA ARG A 416 -8.18 -9.75 35.04
C ARG A 416 -8.07 -10.23 33.60
N CYS A 417 -6.90 -10.74 33.24
CA CYS A 417 -6.65 -11.35 31.94
C CYS A 417 -7.61 -12.53 31.73
N PRO A 418 -8.39 -12.55 30.63
CA PRO A 418 -9.35 -13.63 30.37
C PRO A 418 -8.67 -14.98 30.09
N ALA A 419 -7.36 -14.98 29.76
CA ALA A 419 -6.60 -16.19 29.50
C ALA A 419 -5.95 -16.81 30.74
N CYS A 420 -5.38 -15.99 31.64
CA CYS A 420 -4.58 -16.49 32.77
C CYS A 420 -5.00 -15.95 34.14
N SER A 421 -6.05 -15.13 34.21
CA SER A 421 -6.57 -14.51 35.44
C SER A 421 -5.63 -13.57 36.20
N SER A 422 -4.42 -13.32 35.69
CA SER A 422 -3.50 -12.29 36.20
C SER A 422 -4.12 -10.89 36.08
N PRO A 423 -3.73 -9.91 36.92
CA PRO A 423 -4.24 -8.54 36.82
C PRO A 423 -4.12 -7.97 35.40
N ALA A 424 -5.14 -7.28 34.93
CA ALA A 424 -5.10 -6.52 33.69
C ALA A 424 -4.73 -5.06 34.00
N VAL A 425 -3.76 -4.51 33.30
CA VAL A 425 -3.20 -3.17 33.50
C VAL A 425 -3.40 -2.31 32.27
N ARG A 426 -3.95 -1.10 32.47
CA ARG A 426 -4.07 -0.09 31.42
C ARG A 426 -2.70 0.57 31.17
N ARG A 427 -2.35 0.78 29.91
CA ARG A 427 -1.15 1.53 29.51
C ARG A 427 -1.49 2.49 28.39
N LYS A 428 -1.01 3.72 28.48
CA LYS A 428 -1.16 4.75 27.46
C LYS A 428 -0.04 4.66 26.43
N LYS A 429 -0.40 4.62 25.14
CA LYS A 429 0.49 4.77 23.99
C LYS A 429 0.10 6.02 23.19
N ARG A 430 0.85 6.32 22.12
CA ARG A 430 0.58 7.46 21.24
C ARG A 430 -0.84 7.42 20.64
N ASP A 431 -1.32 6.22 20.34
CA ASP A 431 -2.57 5.97 19.61
C ASP A 431 -3.74 5.56 20.53
N GLY A 432 -3.62 5.80 21.83
CA GLY A 432 -4.67 5.54 22.83
C GLY A 432 -4.24 4.68 24.02
N GLU A 433 -5.21 4.32 24.85
CA GLU A 433 -5.08 3.43 25.98
C GLU A 433 -5.38 1.99 25.59
N PHE A 434 -4.51 1.08 26.03
CA PHE A 434 -4.61 -0.34 25.75
C PHE A 434 -4.58 -1.13 27.06
N LEU A 435 -5.24 -2.28 27.06
CA LEU A 435 -5.21 -3.20 28.19
C LEU A 435 -4.12 -4.24 27.98
N TYR A 436 -3.41 -4.60 29.04
CA TYR A 436 -2.36 -5.62 29.02
C TYR A 436 -2.51 -6.61 30.16
N CYS A 437 -2.19 -7.86 29.92
CA CYS A 437 -1.90 -8.82 30.98
C CYS A 437 -0.67 -8.35 31.77
N SER A 438 -0.72 -8.37 33.11
CA SER A 438 0.44 -8.00 33.95
C SER A 438 1.56 -9.05 33.95
N LYS A 439 1.27 -10.27 33.50
CA LYS A 439 2.20 -11.41 33.48
C LYS A 439 2.09 -12.17 32.16
N PRO A 440 2.45 -11.55 31.01
CA PRO A 440 2.40 -12.22 29.72
C PRO A 440 3.26 -13.49 29.69
N GLU A 441 4.42 -13.49 30.35
CA GLU A 441 5.33 -14.64 30.42
C GLU A 441 4.72 -15.90 31.06
N ALA A 442 3.75 -15.74 31.96
CA ALA A 442 3.03 -16.85 32.60
C ALA A 442 1.64 -17.07 32.00
N CYS A 443 1.28 -16.36 30.93
CA CYS A 443 -0.04 -16.41 30.33
C CYS A 443 -0.10 -17.49 29.25
N VAL A 444 -1.01 -18.47 29.40
CA VAL A 444 -1.19 -19.55 28.41
C VAL A 444 -1.41 -19.01 27.00
N SER A 445 -2.27 -18.01 26.79
CA SER A 445 -2.50 -17.44 25.45
C SER A 445 -1.29 -16.68 24.90
N ALA A 446 -0.51 -16.02 25.76
CA ALA A 446 0.70 -15.34 25.32
C ALA A 446 1.78 -16.35 24.93
N ARG A 447 1.97 -17.40 25.74
CA ARG A 447 2.86 -18.53 25.46
C ARG A 447 2.45 -19.27 24.18
N LEU A 448 1.16 -19.53 23.97
CA LEU A 448 0.66 -20.10 22.72
C LEU A 448 0.99 -19.20 21.52
N GLY A 449 0.76 -17.89 21.65
CA GLY A 449 1.09 -16.93 20.60
C GLY A 449 2.60 -16.81 20.33
N GLU A 450 3.43 -16.96 21.37
CA GLU A 450 4.90 -17.00 21.26
C GLU A 450 5.38 -18.25 20.52
N LEU A 451 4.92 -19.44 20.94
CA LEU A 451 5.29 -20.70 20.31
C LEU A 451 4.82 -20.76 18.85
N GLN A 452 3.60 -20.28 18.56
CA GLN A 452 3.08 -20.15 17.19
C GLN A 452 3.90 -19.16 16.37
N HIS A 453 4.30 -18.02 16.95
CA HIS A 453 5.15 -17.04 16.28
C HIS A 453 6.52 -17.64 15.97
N PHE A 454 7.14 -18.33 16.93
CA PHE A 454 8.43 -18.98 16.76
C PHE A 454 8.38 -20.03 15.64
N ALA A 455 7.45 -20.99 15.72
CA ALA A 455 7.28 -22.02 14.71
C ALA A 455 7.05 -21.40 13.31
N LYS A 456 6.23 -20.35 13.22
CA LYS A 456 5.97 -19.64 11.96
C LYS A 456 7.20 -18.92 11.41
N VAL A 457 7.99 -18.23 12.25
CA VAL A 457 9.16 -17.47 11.77
C VAL A 457 10.31 -18.38 11.38
N ILE A 458 10.54 -19.45 12.14
CA ILE A 458 11.54 -20.49 11.83
C ILE A 458 11.09 -21.36 10.65
N ASP A 459 9.79 -21.34 10.29
CA ASP A 459 9.17 -22.12 9.21
C ASP A 459 8.99 -23.62 9.53
N ILE A 460 8.73 -23.94 10.80
CA ILE A 460 8.46 -25.31 11.27
C ILE A 460 7.03 -25.70 10.91
N GLN A 461 6.89 -26.38 9.76
CA GLN A 461 5.59 -26.78 9.22
C GLN A 461 4.88 -27.85 10.07
N GLY A 462 3.55 -27.82 10.04
CA GLY A 462 2.68 -28.80 10.74
C GLY A 462 2.35 -28.47 12.19
N PHE A 463 3.06 -27.54 12.84
CA PHE A 463 2.70 -26.98 14.16
C PHE A 463 1.63 -25.88 14.03
N GLY A 464 0.46 -26.26 13.50
CA GLY A 464 -0.70 -25.36 13.43
C GLY A 464 -1.27 -25.02 14.83
N PRO A 465 -2.18 -24.02 14.94
CA PRO A 465 -2.67 -23.54 16.22
C PRO A 465 -3.23 -24.61 17.16
N LYS A 466 -3.89 -25.64 16.60
CA LYS A 466 -4.44 -26.77 17.37
C LYS A 466 -3.35 -27.70 17.91
N VAL A 467 -2.33 -28.00 17.10
CA VAL A 467 -1.24 -28.90 17.50
C VAL A 467 -0.39 -28.25 18.59
N VAL A 468 -0.05 -26.97 18.42
CA VAL A 468 0.67 -26.21 19.46
C VAL A 468 -0.16 -26.14 20.75
N ALA A 469 -1.47 -25.91 20.67
CA ALA A 469 -2.34 -25.92 21.85
C ALA A 469 -2.32 -27.28 22.57
N GLN A 470 -2.50 -28.38 21.83
CA GLN A 470 -2.47 -29.73 22.40
C GLN A 470 -1.11 -30.07 23.03
N ALA A 471 0.00 -29.73 22.37
CA ALA A 471 1.34 -29.97 22.91
C ALA A 471 1.63 -29.14 24.17
N VAL A 472 1.12 -27.91 24.23
CA VAL A 472 1.21 -27.07 25.43
C VAL A 472 0.34 -27.62 26.56
N ASP A 473 -0.87 -28.09 26.27
CA ASP A 473 -1.80 -28.67 27.25
C ASP A 473 -1.27 -30.00 27.80
N ALA A 474 -0.58 -30.79 26.96
CA ALA A 474 0.10 -32.02 27.34
C ALA A 474 1.44 -31.77 28.07
N GLY A 475 1.88 -30.52 28.21
CA GLY A 475 3.14 -30.15 28.87
C GLY A 475 4.39 -30.47 28.06
N LEU A 476 4.26 -30.76 26.76
CA LEU A 476 5.34 -31.08 25.84
C LEU A 476 6.02 -29.81 25.28
N LEU A 477 5.30 -28.70 25.22
CA LEU A 477 5.81 -27.40 24.81
C LEU A 477 5.54 -26.32 25.86
N SER A 478 6.60 -25.67 26.32
CA SER A 478 6.58 -24.59 27.28
C SER A 478 7.45 -23.40 26.86
N SER A 479 8.50 -23.66 26.08
CA SER A 479 9.43 -22.69 25.53
C SER A 479 9.74 -22.98 24.05
N PRO A 480 10.23 -22.00 23.27
CA PRO A 480 10.69 -22.25 21.91
C PRO A 480 11.80 -23.30 21.77
N ALA A 481 12.65 -23.48 22.78
CA ALA A 481 13.67 -24.51 22.76
C ALA A 481 13.07 -25.92 22.78
N ASP A 482 11.88 -26.07 23.39
CA ASP A 482 11.24 -27.36 23.58
C ASP A 482 10.89 -28.04 22.24
N PHE A 483 10.68 -27.26 21.17
CA PHE A 483 10.46 -27.82 19.83
C PHE A 483 11.57 -28.80 19.43
N TYR A 484 12.83 -28.48 19.76
CA TYR A 484 14.01 -29.26 19.35
C TYR A 484 14.30 -30.49 20.22
N ILE A 485 13.52 -30.70 21.29
CA ILE A 485 13.62 -31.88 22.16
C ILE A 485 12.37 -32.77 22.10
N LEU A 486 11.36 -32.39 21.30
CA LEU A 486 10.16 -33.19 21.08
C LEU A 486 10.53 -34.54 20.46
N ARG A 487 9.92 -35.61 20.98
CA ARG A 487 10.04 -36.96 20.41
C ARG A 487 8.75 -37.34 19.71
N ALA A 488 8.86 -38.13 18.65
CA ALA A 488 7.70 -38.56 17.87
C ALA A 488 6.73 -39.34 18.76
N GLU A 489 7.25 -40.15 19.67
CA GLU A 489 6.47 -40.96 20.61
C GLU A 489 5.58 -40.09 21.53
N ASP A 490 6.06 -38.91 21.94
CA ASP A 490 5.31 -38.00 22.81
C ASP A 490 4.17 -37.30 22.03
N LEU A 491 4.39 -37.03 20.73
CA LEU A 491 3.41 -36.37 19.86
C LEU A 491 2.33 -37.34 19.34
N GLU A 492 2.61 -38.64 19.31
CA GLU A 492 1.65 -39.70 18.93
C GLU A 492 0.44 -39.80 19.86
N GLU A 493 0.58 -39.35 21.11
CA GLU A 493 -0.49 -39.38 22.11
C GLU A 493 -1.50 -38.22 21.92
N LEU A 494 -1.19 -37.25 21.05
CA LEU A 494 -2.04 -36.11 20.77
C LEU A 494 -3.18 -36.43 19.79
N GLU A 495 -4.31 -35.75 19.95
CA GLU A 495 -5.51 -36.04 19.19
C GLU A 495 -5.30 -35.80 17.67
N ARG A 496 -5.54 -36.85 16.87
CA ARG A 496 -5.40 -36.84 15.39
C ARG A 496 -3.95 -36.76 14.88
N LEU A 497 -2.96 -37.04 15.75
CA LEU A 497 -1.55 -37.18 15.38
C LEU A 497 -1.14 -38.66 15.44
N GLY A 498 -1.21 -39.35 14.30
CA GLY A 498 -0.65 -40.71 14.20
C GLY A 498 0.88 -40.68 14.08
N ARG A 499 1.54 -41.82 14.35
CA ARG A 499 3.00 -42.04 14.26
C ARG A 499 3.71 -41.37 13.10
N ARG A 500 3.16 -41.50 11.89
CA ARG A 500 3.74 -40.89 10.70
C ARG A 500 3.69 -39.36 10.74
N SER A 501 2.58 -38.79 11.20
CA SER A 501 2.42 -37.34 11.31
C SER A 501 3.31 -36.78 12.43
N ALA A 502 3.41 -37.48 13.55
CA ALA A 502 4.30 -37.13 14.65
C ALA A 502 5.78 -37.14 14.21
N GLN A 503 6.21 -38.19 13.51
CA GLN A 503 7.57 -38.25 12.95
C GLN A 503 7.83 -37.11 11.96
N ASN A 504 6.88 -36.81 11.07
CA ASN A 504 7.03 -35.69 10.14
C ASN A 504 7.22 -34.35 10.87
N LEU A 505 6.54 -34.12 12.01
CA LEU A 505 6.71 -32.89 12.80
C LEU A 505 8.12 -32.77 13.38
N VAL A 506 8.65 -33.86 13.94
CA VAL A 506 10.03 -33.90 14.45
C VAL A 506 11.04 -33.71 13.33
N ASP A 507 10.84 -34.37 12.18
CA ASP A 507 11.70 -34.22 11.00
C ASP A 507 11.70 -32.77 10.48
N GLN A 508 10.55 -32.06 10.56
CA GLN A 508 10.48 -30.63 10.23
C GLN A 508 11.30 -29.77 11.18
N VAL A 509 11.29 -30.04 12.48
CA VAL A 509 12.12 -29.31 13.45
C VAL A 509 13.62 -29.57 13.19
N GLU A 510 13.99 -30.83 12.94
CA GLU A 510 15.37 -31.23 12.64
C GLU A 510 15.90 -30.54 11.38
N ALA A 511 15.07 -30.40 10.34
CA ALA A 511 15.43 -29.71 9.11
C ALA A 511 15.72 -28.20 9.30
N HIS A 512 15.26 -27.60 10.40
CA HIS A 512 15.38 -26.16 10.67
C HIS A 512 16.33 -25.85 11.85
N LYS A 513 17.34 -26.70 12.08
CA LYS A 513 18.40 -26.43 13.07
C LYS A 513 19.43 -25.41 12.62
N GLN A 514 19.48 -25.07 11.34
CA GLN A 514 20.31 -23.98 10.83
C GLN A 514 19.43 -22.77 10.53
N VAL A 515 19.66 -21.66 11.23
CA VAL A 515 18.76 -20.49 11.19
C VAL A 515 19.55 -19.24 10.87
N GLU A 516 19.20 -18.53 9.80
CA GLU A 516 19.77 -17.23 9.45
C GLU A 516 19.60 -16.21 10.58
N LEU A 517 20.64 -15.38 10.84
CA LEU A 517 20.64 -14.42 11.94
C LEU A 517 19.39 -13.53 12.00
N ALA A 518 18.95 -12.97 10.88
CA ALA A 518 17.75 -12.14 10.82
C ALA A 518 16.48 -12.91 11.23
N THR A 519 16.36 -14.16 10.80
CA THR A 519 15.24 -15.05 11.14
C THR A 519 15.28 -15.43 12.62
N PHE A 520 16.46 -15.76 13.15
CA PHE A 520 16.65 -16.06 14.56
C PHE A 520 16.23 -14.89 15.45
N LEU A 521 16.72 -13.67 15.15
CA LEU A 521 16.36 -12.45 15.88
C LEU A 521 14.86 -12.15 15.84
N GLN A 522 14.23 -12.31 14.67
CA GLN A 522 12.78 -12.15 14.52
C GLN A 522 11.99 -13.18 15.35
N ALA A 523 12.48 -14.42 15.44
CA ALA A 523 11.79 -15.52 16.13
C ALA A 523 11.72 -15.31 17.65
N LEU A 524 12.65 -14.54 18.24
CA LEU A 524 12.66 -14.20 19.68
C LEU A 524 11.43 -13.39 20.13
N GLY A 525 10.70 -12.77 19.18
CA GLY A 525 9.46 -12.07 19.46
C GLY A 525 9.64 -10.84 20.36
N ILE A 526 10.81 -10.19 20.30
CA ILE A 526 11.14 -8.97 21.05
C ILE A 526 10.33 -7.77 20.52
N ASP A 527 9.86 -6.90 21.41
CA ASP A 527 9.13 -5.69 21.01
C ASP A 527 9.99 -4.79 20.12
N HIS A 528 9.37 -4.21 19.09
CA HIS A 528 10.07 -3.50 18.01
C HIS A 528 11.11 -4.30 17.20
N LEU A 529 11.39 -5.58 17.49
CA LEU A 529 12.27 -6.44 16.69
C LEU A 529 11.47 -7.26 15.66
N GLY A 530 10.73 -6.55 14.80
CA GLY A 530 10.03 -7.18 13.67
C GLY A 530 10.96 -7.50 12.50
N LYS A 531 10.43 -8.11 11.43
CA LYS A 531 11.17 -8.52 10.21
C LYS A 531 12.16 -7.46 9.70
N GLN A 532 11.71 -6.21 9.59
CA GLN A 532 12.55 -5.10 9.11
C GLN A 532 13.72 -4.79 10.04
N ASN A 533 13.46 -4.64 11.35
CA ASN A 533 14.52 -4.33 12.31
C ASN A 533 15.45 -5.53 12.55
N ALA A 534 14.95 -6.76 12.49
CA ALA A 534 15.78 -7.95 12.58
C ALA A 534 16.73 -8.08 11.36
N ALA A 535 16.23 -7.81 10.15
CA ALA A 535 17.05 -7.75 8.94
C ALA A 535 18.09 -6.62 9.02
N LEU A 536 17.69 -5.44 9.50
CA LEU A 536 18.57 -4.30 9.69
C LEU A 536 19.69 -4.58 10.70
N LEU A 537 19.37 -5.16 11.87
CA LEU A 537 20.39 -5.53 12.84
C LEU A 537 21.32 -6.62 12.28
N ALA A 538 20.79 -7.62 11.59
CA ALA A 538 21.60 -8.65 10.95
C ALA A 538 22.51 -8.09 9.85
N SER A 539 22.04 -7.12 9.05
CA SER A 539 22.85 -6.48 8.00
C SER A 539 23.91 -5.53 8.54
N GLU A 540 23.65 -4.84 9.65
CA GLU A 540 24.62 -3.92 10.24
C GLU A 540 25.66 -4.67 11.08
N PHE A 541 25.22 -5.62 11.92
CA PHE A 541 26.09 -6.25 12.91
C PHE A 541 26.60 -7.65 12.53
N ARG A 542 26.00 -8.25 11.50
CA ARG A 542 26.44 -9.49 10.80
C ARG A 542 26.45 -10.78 11.61
N THR A 543 26.79 -10.74 12.90
CA THR A 543 26.95 -11.90 13.78
C THR A 543 26.04 -11.81 15.00
N LEU A 544 25.62 -12.96 15.53
CA LEU A 544 24.85 -13.00 16.77
C LEU A 544 25.63 -12.43 17.96
N GLU A 545 26.93 -12.68 18.04
CA GLU A 545 27.81 -12.17 19.09
C GLU A 545 27.86 -10.64 19.08
N ALA A 546 27.96 -10.03 17.90
CA ALA A 546 27.92 -8.56 17.77
C ALA A 546 26.58 -8.00 18.22
N VAL A 547 25.46 -8.67 17.88
CA VAL A 547 24.12 -8.25 18.31
C VAL A 547 23.93 -8.39 19.83
N ARG A 548 24.48 -9.44 20.45
CA ARG A 548 24.45 -9.62 21.92
C ARG A 548 25.32 -8.59 22.64
N GLY A 549 26.36 -8.08 21.98
CA GLY A 549 27.27 -7.06 22.50
C GLY A 549 26.83 -5.61 22.28
N LEU A 550 25.65 -5.38 21.70
CA LEU A 550 25.18 -4.02 21.39
C LEU A 550 25.02 -3.16 22.63
N ASP A 551 25.47 -1.92 22.51
CA ASP A 551 25.13 -0.85 23.42
C ASP A 551 24.13 0.12 22.78
N ARG A 552 23.70 1.08 23.59
CA ARG A 552 22.70 2.06 23.19
C ARG A 552 23.21 2.98 22.07
N ASP A 553 24.49 3.33 22.09
CA ASP A 553 25.06 4.27 21.14
C ASP A 553 25.18 3.62 19.76
N ALA A 554 25.64 2.36 19.69
CA ALA A 554 25.68 1.57 18.46
C ALA A 554 24.30 1.43 17.80
N LEU A 555 23.24 1.22 18.59
CA LEU A 555 21.88 1.15 18.06
C LEU A 555 21.36 2.49 17.53
N LEU A 556 21.77 3.61 18.12
CA LEU A 556 21.36 4.95 17.66
C LEU A 556 22.07 5.40 16.37
N GLU A 557 23.21 4.80 16.05
CA GLU A 557 23.92 5.03 14.78
C GLU A 557 23.21 4.34 13.60
N VAL A 558 22.41 3.31 13.86
CA VAL A 558 21.64 2.59 12.84
C VAL A 558 20.49 3.47 12.31
N LYS A 559 20.49 3.73 11.00
CA LYS A 559 19.47 4.53 10.33
C LYS A 559 18.07 3.92 10.51
N GLY A 560 17.19 4.65 11.18
CA GLY A 560 15.80 4.24 11.42
C GLY A 560 15.53 3.80 12.86
N ILE A 561 16.57 3.57 13.66
CA ILE A 561 16.45 3.31 15.10
C ILE A 561 16.51 4.64 15.86
N LYS A 562 15.60 4.81 16.82
CA LYS A 562 15.50 6.00 17.69
C LYS A 562 15.47 5.54 19.15
N ASP A 563 15.61 6.48 20.09
CA ASP A 563 15.70 6.21 21.53
C ASP A 563 14.72 5.14 22.04
N ALA A 564 13.41 5.28 21.77
CA ALA A 564 12.41 4.34 22.25
C ALA A 564 12.56 2.91 21.66
N ILE A 565 13.04 2.80 20.42
CA ILE A 565 13.28 1.51 19.77
C ILE A 565 14.56 0.91 20.33
N ALA A 566 15.63 1.69 20.44
CA ALA A 566 16.91 1.24 21.00
C ALA A 566 16.74 0.70 22.42
N ASP A 567 16.03 1.44 23.29
CA ASP A 567 15.79 1.04 24.67
C ASP A 567 14.95 -0.26 24.75
N ALA A 568 13.95 -0.41 23.89
CA ALA A 568 13.12 -1.62 23.82
C ALA A 568 13.90 -2.86 23.32
N LEU A 569 14.77 -2.67 22.33
CA LEU A 569 15.61 -3.74 21.77
C LEU A 569 16.62 -4.25 22.80
N LEU A 570 17.34 -3.35 23.49
CA LEU A 570 18.29 -3.73 24.53
C LEU A 570 17.61 -4.47 25.69
N ALA A 571 16.48 -3.92 26.17
CA ALA A 571 15.71 -4.55 27.25
C ALA A 571 15.19 -5.93 26.83
N GLY A 572 14.72 -6.07 25.58
CA GLY A 572 14.25 -7.32 25.04
C GLY A 572 15.35 -8.37 24.86
N LEU A 573 16.49 -8.00 24.31
CA LEU A 573 17.64 -8.90 24.17
C LEU A 573 18.14 -9.39 25.52
N ALA A 574 18.25 -8.50 26.51
CA ALA A 574 18.61 -8.87 27.88
C ALA A 574 17.58 -9.82 28.51
N ALA A 575 16.28 -9.53 28.35
CA ALA A 575 15.21 -10.39 28.89
C ALA A 575 15.13 -11.77 28.22
N ARG A 576 15.69 -11.91 27.01
CA ARG A 576 15.73 -13.18 26.24
C ARG A 576 17.07 -13.90 26.30
N ALA A 577 18.04 -13.42 27.08
CA ALA A 577 19.39 -13.99 27.11
C ALA A 577 19.40 -15.50 27.39
N GLU A 578 18.67 -15.96 28.43
CA GLU A 578 18.58 -17.38 28.78
C GLU A 578 17.92 -18.21 27.67
N LEU A 579 16.86 -17.67 27.02
CA LEU A 579 16.21 -18.35 25.90
C LEU A 579 17.15 -18.48 24.70
N ILE A 580 17.92 -17.43 24.40
CA ILE A 580 18.92 -17.45 23.33
C ILE A 580 19.94 -18.55 23.62
N ASP A 581 20.47 -18.62 24.84
CA ASP A 581 21.45 -19.63 25.22
C ASP A 581 20.88 -21.05 25.09
N HIS A 582 19.66 -21.32 25.57
CA HIS A 582 19.00 -22.62 25.40
C HIS A 582 18.75 -22.97 23.94
N LEU A 583 18.35 -22.01 23.10
CA LEU A 583 18.16 -22.27 21.67
C LEU A 583 19.48 -22.66 21.00
N LEU A 584 20.59 -21.99 21.35
CA LEU A 584 21.92 -22.27 20.79
C LEU A 584 22.48 -23.66 21.18
N GLU A 585 21.92 -24.34 22.17
CA GLU A 585 22.23 -25.76 22.44
C GLU A 585 21.71 -26.69 21.34
N HIS A 586 20.71 -26.25 20.58
CA HIS A 586 19.99 -27.06 19.59
C HIS A 586 20.11 -26.55 18.17
N VAL A 587 20.31 -25.23 17.99
CA VAL A 587 20.38 -24.59 16.67
C VAL A 587 21.73 -23.93 16.42
N GLN A 588 22.14 -23.94 15.16
CA GLN A 588 23.26 -23.16 14.65
C GLN A 588 22.72 -21.90 13.98
N VAL A 589 23.12 -20.73 14.48
CA VAL A 589 22.81 -19.45 13.82
C VAL A 589 23.80 -19.23 12.69
N ILE A 590 23.29 -18.96 11.49
CA ILE A 590 24.10 -18.62 10.31
C ILE A 590 24.29 -17.11 10.32
N ASP A 591 25.52 -16.69 10.57
CA ASP A 591 25.94 -15.30 10.50
C ASP A 591 26.15 -14.86 9.05
N LEU A 592 26.01 -13.56 8.80
CA LEU A 592 26.36 -12.97 7.50
C LEU A 592 27.88 -12.86 7.38
N PRO A 593 28.43 -12.98 6.15
CA PRO A 593 29.85 -12.76 5.93
C PRO A 593 30.27 -11.37 6.40
N ALA A 594 31.51 -11.28 6.90
CA ALA A 594 32.11 -10.00 7.29
C ALA A 594 32.07 -9.02 6.11
N LYS A 595 31.75 -7.75 6.39
CA LYS A 595 31.69 -6.67 5.39
C LYS A 595 33.05 -6.61 4.68
N LEU A 596 33.09 -6.81 3.37
CA LEU A 596 34.31 -6.64 2.58
C LEU A 596 34.66 -5.15 2.58
N GLU A 597 35.93 -4.81 2.79
CA GLU A 597 36.41 -3.43 2.62
C GLU A 597 36.10 -2.98 1.18
N GLY A 598 35.17 -2.02 1.01
CA GLY A 598 34.79 -1.47 -0.30
C GLY A 598 33.33 -1.68 -0.74
N GLU A 599 32.46 -2.35 0.04
CA GLU A 599 31.04 -2.52 -0.34
C GLU A 599 30.20 -1.23 -0.38
N ASP A 600 30.73 -0.10 0.13
CA ASP A 600 30.08 1.22 0.04
C ASP A 600 30.44 2.00 -1.25
N GLU A 601 31.33 1.47 -2.12
CA GLU A 601 31.68 2.10 -3.40
C GLU A 601 30.80 1.59 -4.56
N ALA A 602 29.54 2.02 -4.60
CA ALA A 602 28.80 2.03 -5.85
C ALA A 602 29.49 3.02 -6.82
N ALA A 603 29.68 2.61 -8.08
CA ALA A 603 30.48 3.28 -9.11
C ALA A 603 30.43 4.81 -9.04
N ALA A 604 31.59 5.43 -8.75
CA ALA A 604 31.75 6.87 -8.73
C ALA A 604 31.36 7.47 -10.09
N VAL A 605 30.29 8.27 -10.12
CA VAL A 605 30.00 9.18 -11.22
C VAL A 605 31.12 10.22 -11.25
N GLU A 606 31.90 10.30 -12.33
CA GLU A 606 32.86 11.40 -12.48
C GLU A 606 32.10 12.73 -12.57
N GLY A 607 32.35 13.62 -11.62
CA GLY A 607 31.69 14.92 -11.56
C GLY A 607 32.48 15.93 -10.74
N PRO A 608 32.07 17.20 -10.73
CA PRO A 608 32.82 18.31 -10.11
C PRO A 608 32.98 18.16 -8.59
N LEU A 609 32.19 17.28 -7.94
CA LEU A 609 32.26 16.99 -6.51
C LEU A 609 32.99 15.67 -6.19
N GLY A 610 33.63 15.06 -7.19
CA GLY A 610 34.39 13.81 -7.06
C GLY A 610 35.37 13.82 -5.88
N GLY A 611 35.24 12.83 -4.98
CA GLY A 611 36.13 12.66 -3.84
C GLY A 611 35.89 13.61 -2.65
N HIS A 612 34.77 14.35 -2.64
CA HIS A 612 34.40 15.24 -1.55
C HIS A 612 33.07 14.84 -0.90
N SER A 613 33.02 14.93 0.43
CA SER A 613 31.85 14.62 1.25
C SER A 613 31.10 15.87 1.72
N PHE A 614 29.78 15.87 1.59
CA PHE A 614 28.92 17.02 1.89
C PHE A 614 27.82 16.67 2.90
N LEU A 615 27.57 17.58 3.84
CA LEU A 615 26.43 17.50 4.76
C LEU A 615 25.66 18.82 4.77
N PHE A 616 24.33 18.74 4.72
CA PHE A 616 23.46 19.92 4.76
C PHE A 616 22.85 20.13 6.15
N THR A 617 22.87 21.38 6.62
CA THR A 617 22.21 21.79 7.88
C THR A 617 21.48 23.11 7.69
N GLY A 618 20.37 23.30 8.41
CA GLY A 618 19.46 24.43 8.23
C GLY A 618 18.36 24.15 7.19
N THR A 619 17.57 25.19 6.89
CA THR A 619 16.58 25.21 5.82
C THR A 619 17.25 25.76 4.57
N LEU A 620 17.23 25.00 3.49
CA LEU A 620 17.79 25.37 2.19
C LEU A 620 16.72 26.14 1.40
N GLU A 621 17.13 27.16 0.65
CA GLU A 621 16.26 28.06 -0.13
C GLU A 621 16.02 27.52 -1.55
N ALA A 622 17.02 26.90 -2.18
CA ALA A 622 16.96 26.43 -3.56
C ALA A 622 16.39 25.00 -3.66
N PHE A 623 16.70 24.12 -2.69
CA PHE A 623 16.32 22.70 -2.75
C PHE A 623 15.80 22.15 -1.42
N GLY A 624 14.99 21.08 -1.48
CA GLY A 624 14.78 20.22 -0.33
C GLY A 624 16.07 19.46 0.06
N ARG A 625 16.25 19.11 1.34
CA ARG A 625 17.47 18.42 1.81
C ARG A 625 17.79 17.14 1.03
N LYS A 626 16.75 16.37 0.66
CA LYS A 626 16.92 15.16 -0.15
C LYS A 626 17.43 15.50 -1.57
N GLN A 627 16.84 16.49 -2.22
CA GLN A 627 17.29 16.97 -3.54
C GLN A 627 18.73 17.50 -3.52
N ALA A 628 19.14 18.16 -2.45
CA ALA A 628 20.51 18.61 -2.28
C ALA A 628 21.50 17.44 -2.13
N GLN A 629 21.09 16.36 -1.44
CA GLN A 629 21.88 15.12 -1.34
C GLN A 629 21.95 14.40 -2.69
N ASP A 630 20.82 14.29 -3.39
CA ASP A 630 20.74 13.69 -4.72
C ASP A 630 21.65 14.46 -5.71
N LYS A 631 21.72 15.80 -5.62
CA LYS A 631 22.63 16.62 -6.43
C LYS A 631 24.11 16.40 -6.10
N VAL A 632 24.45 16.14 -4.84
CA VAL A 632 25.82 15.79 -4.45
C VAL A 632 26.22 14.48 -5.11
N GLU A 633 25.36 13.47 -5.03
CA GLU A 633 25.59 12.15 -5.61
C GLU A 633 25.65 12.19 -7.15
N GLN A 634 24.73 12.94 -7.79
CA GLN A 634 24.71 13.15 -9.25
C GLN A 634 25.97 13.85 -9.79
N ASN A 635 26.62 14.67 -8.97
CA ASN A 635 27.85 15.39 -9.32
C ASN A 635 29.11 14.68 -8.78
N GLY A 636 29.01 13.41 -8.37
CA GLY A 636 30.16 12.56 -7.99
C GLY A 636 30.65 12.71 -6.55
N GLY A 637 29.95 13.47 -5.71
CA GLY A 637 30.28 13.64 -4.29
C GLY A 637 29.55 12.65 -3.38
N VAL A 638 29.96 12.61 -2.11
CA VAL A 638 29.37 11.71 -1.11
C VAL A 638 28.47 12.49 -0.15
N ALA A 639 27.18 12.14 -0.08
CA ALA A 639 26.27 12.73 0.90
C ALA A 639 26.49 12.12 2.30
N ALA A 640 27.18 12.83 3.18
CA ALA A 640 27.48 12.36 4.53
C ALA A 640 26.23 12.36 5.43
N SER A 641 26.18 11.41 6.38
CA SER A 641 25.08 11.26 7.35
C SER A 641 25.28 12.09 8.62
N GLY A 642 26.50 12.55 8.90
CA GLY A 642 26.84 13.25 10.14
C GLY A 642 28.11 14.10 10.05
N VAL A 643 28.36 14.91 11.09
CA VAL A 643 29.58 15.72 11.21
C VAL A 643 30.65 14.89 11.93
N ASN A 644 31.69 14.48 11.19
CA ASN A 644 32.88 13.77 11.66
C ASN A 644 34.16 14.48 11.16
N LYS A 645 35.35 13.91 11.41
CA LYS A 645 36.64 14.50 10.99
C LYS A 645 36.95 14.32 9.51
N GLU A 646 36.27 13.39 8.85
CA GLU A 646 36.45 13.01 7.45
C GLU A 646 35.53 13.82 6.52
N LEU A 647 34.54 14.51 7.08
CA LEU A 647 33.65 15.40 6.35
C LEU A 647 34.43 16.56 5.73
N ASP A 648 34.26 16.78 4.43
CA ASP A 648 34.93 17.86 3.70
C ASP A 648 34.13 19.17 3.75
N TYR A 649 32.81 19.12 3.59
CA TYR A 649 31.95 20.30 3.50
C TYR A 649 30.68 20.18 4.36
N LEU A 650 30.42 21.20 5.17
CA LEU A 650 29.13 21.46 5.80
C LEU A 650 28.45 22.65 5.11
N VAL A 651 27.37 22.38 4.38
CA VAL A 651 26.56 23.40 3.71
C VAL A 651 25.50 23.93 4.68
N ILE A 652 25.51 25.25 4.91
CA ILE A 652 24.57 25.95 5.79
C ILE A 652 23.51 26.69 4.96
N GLY A 653 22.23 26.33 5.18
CA GLY A 653 21.08 27.06 4.65
C GLY A 653 20.63 28.21 5.55
N ALA A 654 19.69 29.02 5.06
CA ALA A 654 19.06 30.11 5.80
C ALA A 654 18.34 29.60 7.06
N GLY A 655 18.98 29.77 8.22
CA GLY A 655 18.42 29.43 9.53
C GLY A 655 17.85 30.65 10.27
N LYS A 656 17.02 30.42 11.31
CA LYS A 656 16.48 31.45 12.24
C LYS A 656 17.55 32.10 13.15
N GLY A 657 18.70 32.48 12.61
CA GLY A 657 19.78 33.21 13.32
C GLY A 657 20.58 32.42 14.37
N ALA A 658 20.13 31.24 14.80
CA ALA A 658 20.84 30.40 15.77
C ALA A 658 21.69 29.31 15.09
N LYS A 659 22.97 29.20 15.48
CA LYS A 659 23.89 28.15 14.98
C LYS A 659 23.35 26.76 15.29
N SER A 660 23.24 25.90 14.27
CA SER A 660 22.78 24.51 14.44
C SER A 660 23.76 23.70 15.30
N SER A 661 23.29 22.62 15.93
CA SER A 661 24.14 21.70 16.70
C SER A 661 25.26 21.09 15.83
N LYS A 662 24.98 20.86 14.54
CA LYS A 662 25.93 20.39 13.53
C LYS A 662 26.99 21.45 13.20
N GLN A 663 26.59 22.72 13.08
CA GLN A 663 27.51 23.84 12.87
C GLN A 663 28.47 24.03 14.05
N LYS A 664 27.95 23.95 15.29
CA LYS A 664 28.80 24.01 16.50
C LYS A 664 29.78 22.83 16.59
N LYS A 665 29.36 21.63 16.15
CA LYS A 665 30.22 20.44 16.11
C LYS A 665 31.30 20.57 15.04
N ALA A 666 30.96 21.12 13.86
CA ALA A 666 31.91 21.40 12.79
C ALA A 666 32.96 22.43 13.21
N GLU A 667 32.55 23.55 13.81
CA GLU A 667 33.47 24.59 14.32
C GLU A 667 34.49 24.00 15.31
N LYS A 668 34.05 23.17 16.26
CA LYS A 668 34.96 22.48 17.20
C LYS A 668 35.95 21.54 16.53
N LEU A 669 35.54 20.84 15.47
CA LEU A 669 36.43 19.94 14.74
C LEU A 669 37.45 20.71 13.90
N ILE A 670 37.05 21.86 13.34
CA ILE A 670 37.95 22.78 12.63
C ILE A 670 38.98 23.37 13.60
N GLU A 671 38.57 23.83 14.79
CA GLU A 671 39.48 24.26 15.86
C GLU A 671 40.45 23.14 16.29
N GLY A 672 40.01 21.89 16.21
CA GLY A 672 40.81 20.69 16.44
C GLY A 672 41.69 20.24 15.27
N GLY A 673 41.76 21.02 14.18
CA GLY A 673 42.63 20.77 13.02
C GLY A 673 42.04 19.93 11.89
N ALA A 674 40.72 19.69 11.86
CA ALA A 674 40.06 19.02 10.74
C ALA A 674 40.06 19.89 9.47
N LYS A 675 40.11 19.26 8.29
CA LYS A 675 40.09 19.94 6.97
C LYS A 675 38.69 20.37 6.51
N LEU A 676 37.67 20.11 7.32
CA LEU A 676 36.27 20.47 7.11
C LEU A 676 36.09 21.97 6.81
N LYS A 677 35.30 22.30 5.80
CA LYS A 677 34.90 23.67 5.45
C LYS A 677 33.40 23.87 5.70
N ILE A 678 33.03 25.07 6.16
CA ILE A 678 31.63 25.48 6.27
C ILE A 678 31.36 26.44 5.12
N ILE A 679 30.39 26.11 4.27
CA ILE A 679 30.04 26.89 3.07
C ILE A 679 28.53 27.20 3.05
N THR A 680 28.14 28.24 2.36
CA THR A 680 26.75 28.63 2.12
C THR A 680 26.12 27.80 1.00
N GLU A 681 24.79 27.80 0.94
CA GLU A 681 24.06 27.16 -0.16
C GLU A 681 24.40 27.76 -1.54
N GLY A 682 24.65 29.07 -1.63
CA GLY A 682 25.10 29.72 -2.86
C GLY A 682 26.48 29.24 -3.32
N GLU A 683 27.44 29.09 -2.41
CA GLU A 683 28.75 28.53 -2.72
C GLU A 683 28.67 27.06 -3.16
N PHE A 684 27.71 26.29 -2.62
CA PHE A 684 27.44 24.93 -3.09
C PHE A 684 26.89 24.90 -4.52
N LEU A 685 25.98 25.82 -4.86
CA LEU A 685 25.43 25.97 -6.23
C LEU A 685 26.51 26.33 -7.25
N GLU A 686 27.45 27.20 -6.87
CA GLU A 686 28.61 27.53 -7.72
C GLU A 686 29.50 26.30 -7.98
N MET A 687 29.69 25.44 -6.98
CA MET A 687 30.52 24.22 -7.12
C MET A 687 29.92 23.19 -8.09
N ILE A 688 28.60 23.19 -8.29
CA ILE A 688 27.91 22.30 -9.25
C ILE A 688 27.54 23.00 -10.57
N GLY A 689 27.92 24.27 -10.75
CA GLY A 689 27.70 25.00 -12.00
C GLY A 689 26.27 25.49 -12.22
N GLU A 690 25.49 25.67 -11.14
CA GLU A 690 24.07 26.05 -11.19
C GLU A 690 23.76 27.40 -10.51
N ALA A 691 24.77 28.27 -10.41
CA ALA A 691 24.67 29.59 -9.77
C ALA A 691 23.97 30.66 -10.62
#